data_AF-B0DJP1-F1
#
_entry.id   AF-B0DJP1-F1
#
_cell.length_a   1.000
_cell.length_b   1.000
_cell.length_c   1.000
_cell.angle_alpha   90.00
_cell.angle_beta   90.00
_cell.angle_gamma   90.00
#
_symmetry.space_group_name_H-M   'P 1'
#
loop_
_entity.id
_entity.type
_entity.pdbx_description
1 polymer ?
#
loop_
_entity_poly.entity_id
_entity_poly.type
_entity_poly.pdbx_seq_one_letter_code
_entity_poly.pdbx_strand_id
1 'polypeptide(L)'
;MVNLTLGATVPIGPTISARLKDLLTKNNNDSNDLPTVEDYLSQENPPKFSGALGSGRAGQQLTTVPCANLKRQVPGSGPFVQCMSPGTLVCSQCLLVKYCSAECQKQHWKKHRKETCQSPLLDSESDDASQPQWVPAWFKEKRQPQFVGEQPESPVPRHLITNYNITLWGETPPVDLLNLEGNEGEVGRGYKICFARNQGGDIRNLVHTVNSLPEDFTGTLDILYHDQKTIQAGHTLLVLYALLNPELPIDEAAEFAVHLMYSAALTTPMAAYLYRCIHTIYGAFEGLDGNPFDDAHKGKTYDAKLPIRGGRTLEAVHEAWMLGLFLEQYVSDYKLKTAQRKMAKVMQNPKREDFAERFMVPLEGQHRVGITHFRKSGILLPFNVDAAHFDQPNRLMHGNMGEWFARHVAHPLSGWPVSHLRQSGLAHGALPTDIWGCFFFHVKSQFQEFARRVQKFNINITVATLPRDAIPQRIRDGKLGKAFQRGGGCFDRIDMGLIVDPHLRINDTLELWIPLLNKENPHAEMLMQINELAFHAETAAPNLSDLMITCSKALNLDLRRIGREGQTSPSLYRIMESVDAFHDNSDAFKTYFRGLGVERTAAALGVKARDVHRIHPQRHGVPVGSPEHTIPKLSSAEFYDLCECSSDAPPARDSYSPFFKSHIRQRRPSNAIRRIWGGRQSMKVPSVCPMSGLDLYLRTQRNSRNSAFIMISYADSQTLTNHPFEMNVIN
;
A
#
# COMPACT_ATOMS: atom_id res chain seq x y z
N MET A 1 -6.95 -22.42 -21.46
CA MET A 1 -6.31 -23.61 -20.86
C MET A 1 -4.82 -23.54 -21.14
N VAL A 2 -4.03 -23.12 -20.16
CA VAL A 2 -2.56 -23.19 -20.23
C VAL A 2 -2.18 -24.20 -19.15
N ASN A 3 -1.65 -25.36 -19.57
CA ASN A 3 -1.12 -26.37 -18.68
C ASN A 3 0.08 -25.79 -17.93
N LEU A 4 -0.11 -25.45 -16.66
CA LEU A 4 0.98 -25.23 -15.71
C LEU A 4 1.58 -26.60 -15.37
N THR A 5 2.53 -27.07 -16.16
CA THR A 5 3.44 -28.13 -15.72
C THR A 5 4.35 -27.56 -14.64
N LEU A 6 3.96 -27.72 -13.37
CA LEU A 6 4.83 -27.61 -12.20
C LEU A 6 5.83 -28.78 -12.23
N GLY A 7 6.88 -28.63 -13.03
CA GLY A 7 8.01 -29.55 -13.07
C GLY A 7 8.92 -29.33 -11.87
N ALA A 8 8.56 -29.91 -10.72
CA ALA A 8 9.46 -30.42 -9.69
C ALA A 8 8.59 -31.04 -8.58
N THR A 9 8.63 -32.37 -8.46
CA THR A 9 8.22 -33.07 -7.25
C THR A 9 9.14 -32.62 -6.12
N VAL A 10 8.73 -31.60 -5.37
CA VAL A 10 9.41 -31.21 -4.13
C VAL A 10 9.19 -32.36 -3.14
N PRO A 11 10.26 -32.99 -2.59
CA PRO A 11 10.10 -34.00 -1.56
C PRO A 11 9.41 -33.35 -0.37
N ILE A 12 8.32 -33.95 0.08
CA ILE A 12 7.63 -33.54 1.30
C ILE A 12 8.62 -33.70 2.45
N GLY A 13 9.13 -32.58 2.96
CA GLY A 13 9.94 -32.55 4.17
C GLY A 13 9.12 -33.03 5.39
N PRO A 14 9.72 -33.11 6.58
CA PRO A 14 9.00 -33.48 7.81
C PRO A 14 7.69 -32.69 7.94
N THR A 15 6.64 -33.31 8.50
CA THR A 15 5.33 -32.69 8.71
C THR A 15 5.48 -31.26 9.25
N ILE A 16 4.56 -30.35 8.91
CA ILE A 16 4.59 -28.96 9.40
C ILE A 16 4.86 -28.94 10.92
N SER A 17 4.24 -29.84 11.69
CA SER A 17 4.49 -30.08 13.12
C SER A 17 5.93 -30.48 13.47
N ALA A 18 6.57 -31.38 12.71
CA ALA A 18 7.96 -31.78 12.92
C ALA A 18 8.97 -30.71 12.51
N ARG A 19 8.68 -29.94 11.45
CA ARG A 19 9.48 -28.77 11.06
C ARG A 19 9.28 -27.59 12.00
N LEU A 20 8.06 -27.42 12.54
CA LEU A 20 7.73 -26.52 13.64
C LEU A 20 8.55 -26.90 14.87
N LYS A 21 8.47 -28.15 15.37
CA LYS A 21 9.28 -28.61 16.51
C LYS A 21 10.77 -28.34 16.30
N ASP A 22 11.34 -28.72 15.16
CA ASP A 22 12.77 -28.50 14.86
C ASP A 22 13.17 -27.01 14.78
N LEU A 23 12.36 -26.16 14.15
CA LEU A 23 12.62 -24.71 14.08
C LEU A 23 12.58 -24.04 15.45
N LEU A 24 11.65 -24.51 16.27
CA LEU A 24 11.37 -24.00 17.58
C LEU A 24 12.43 -24.45 18.60
N THR A 25 12.93 -25.69 18.51
CA THR A 25 14.09 -26.17 19.28
C THR A 25 15.38 -25.45 18.87
N LYS A 26 15.58 -25.14 17.58
CA LYS A 26 16.79 -24.46 17.08
C LYS A 26 16.89 -22.98 17.43
N ASN A 27 15.77 -22.31 17.74
CA ASN A 27 15.75 -20.89 18.09
C ASN A 27 15.89 -20.63 19.61
N ASN A 28 15.89 -21.66 20.45
CA ASN A 28 15.94 -21.60 21.92
C ASN A 28 17.35 -21.41 22.52
N ASN A 29 18.38 -21.11 21.71
CA ASN A 29 19.77 -21.14 22.17
C ASN A 29 20.30 -19.84 22.80
N ASP A 30 19.46 -18.85 23.15
CA ASP A 30 19.92 -17.69 23.92
C ASP A 30 18.85 -17.10 24.88
N SER A 31 19.26 -16.99 26.16
CA SER A 31 18.63 -16.34 27.33
C SER A 31 17.68 -17.18 28.21
N ASN A 32 18.07 -17.32 29.50
CA ASN A 32 17.43 -18.12 30.54
C ASN A 32 16.17 -17.48 31.19
N ASP A 33 15.57 -16.45 30.60
CA ASP A 33 14.45 -15.70 31.23
C ASP A 33 13.22 -15.49 30.31
N LEU A 34 13.16 -16.13 29.14
CA LEU A 34 11.99 -16.09 28.25
C LEU A 34 11.37 -17.50 28.12
N PRO A 35 10.03 -17.64 28.04
CA PRO A 35 9.40 -18.94 27.88
C PRO A 35 9.92 -19.64 26.62
N THR A 36 10.23 -20.92 26.77
CA THR A 36 10.75 -21.77 25.71
C THR A 36 9.62 -22.19 24.77
N VAL A 37 9.95 -22.66 23.57
CA VAL A 37 8.90 -23.17 22.68
C VAL A 37 8.18 -24.43 23.19
N GLU A 38 8.83 -25.26 23.99
CA GLU A 38 8.14 -26.37 24.65
C GLU A 38 7.06 -25.89 25.62
N ASP A 39 7.28 -24.73 26.26
CA ASP A 39 6.25 -24.10 27.10
C ASP A 39 5.03 -23.69 26.25
N TYR A 40 5.25 -23.16 25.04
CA TYR A 40 4.20 -22.70 24.12
C TYR A 40 3.42 -23.81 23.40
N LEU A 41 4.00 -24.99 23.22
CA LEU A 41 3.37 -26.14 22.55
C LEU A 41 2.64 -27.09 23.53
N SER A 42 2.76 -26.87 24.84
CA SER A 42 2.08 -27.70 25.84
C SER A 42 0.55 -27.50 25.79
N GLN A 43 -0.20 -28.59 25.61
CA GLN A 43 -1.67 -28.55 25.56
C GLN A 43 -2.32 -28.39 26.95
N GLU A 44 -1.59 -28.74 28.01
CA GLU A 44 -2.16 -28.86 29.36
C GLU A 44 -2.20 -27.53 30.13
N ASN A 45 -1.43 -26.51 29.74
CA ASN A 45 -1.51 -25.13 30.22
C ASN A 45 -0.62 -24.21 29.36
N PRO A 46 -1.07 -23.70 28.20
CA PRO A 46 -0.26 -22.75 27.44
C PRO A 46 0.02 -21.54 28.34
N PRO A 47 1.28 -21.13 28.55
CA PRO A 47 1.59 -19.97 29.38
C PRO A 47 0.87 -18.77 28.80
N LYS A 48 0.20 -17.99 29.66
CA LYS A 48 -0.29 -16.66 29.27
C LYS A 48 0.88 -15.92 28.65
N PHE A 49 0.75 -15.55 27.38
CA PHE A 49 1.83 -14.85 26.68
C PHE A 49 2.23 -13.63 27.51
N SER A 50 3.50 -13.57 27.90
CA SER A 50 4.00 -12.55 28.82
C SER A 50 4.25 -11.23 28.07
N GLY A 51 3.19 -10.57 27.63
CA GLY A 51 3.08 -9.11 27.46
C GLY A 51 4.20 -8.35 26.73
N ALA A 52 4.99 -9.01 25.87
CA ALA A 52 6.25 -8.49 25.32
C ALA A 52 6.25 -8.31 23.79
N LEU A 53 5.09 -8.06 23.17
CA LEU A 53 5.00 -7.79 21.72
C LEU A 53 5.21 -6.32 21.33
N GLY A 54 5.67 -5.47 22.24
CA GLY A 54 6.03 -4.09 21.94
C GLY A 54 7.45 -3.91 21.40
N SER A 55 7.73 -2.72 20.89
CA SER A 55 9.00 -2.28 20.28
C SER A 55 9.95 -1.64 21.28
N GLY A 56 9.48 -1.40 22.51
CA GLY A 56 10.25 -0.83 23.59
C GLY A 56 11.13 -1.85 24.29
N ARG A 57 11.85 -1.38 25.31
CA ARG A 57 12.72 -2.25 26.12
C ARG A 57 11.92 -3.41 26.71
N ALA A 58 12.46 -4.63 26.58
CA ALA A 58 11.84 -5.86 27.08
C ALA A 58 10.41 -6.10 26.56
N GLY A 59 10.10 -5.63 25.35
CA GLY A 59 8.79 -5.83 24.72
C GLY A 59 7.69 -4.89 25.21
N GLN A 60 8.03 -3.81 25.92
CA GLN A 60 7.06 -2.79 26.30
C GLN A 60 6.51 -2.05 25.08
N GLN A 61 5.22 -1.74 25.08
CA GLN A 61 4.60 -0.98 24.01
C GLN A 61 5.07 0.48 24.02
N LEU A 62 5.20 1.07 22.83
CA LEU A 62 5.54 2.47 22.70
C LEU A 62 4.28 3.33 22.84
N THR A 63 4.23 4.14 23.89
CA THR A 63 3.14 5.12 24.11
C THR A 63 3.55 6.54 23.73
N THR A 64 4.85 6.84 23.75
CA THR A 64 5.45 8.11 23.35
C THR A 64 6.81 7.88 22.72
N VAL A 65 7.35 8.87 22.02
CA VAL A 65 8.72 8.80 21.48
C VAL A 65 9.76 8.78 22.62
N PRO A 66 10.55 7.69 22.76
CA PRO A 66 11.56 7.60 23.80
C PRO A 66 12.80 8.44 23.47
N CYS A 67 13.71 8.58 24.42
CA CYS A 67 15.03 9.17 24.22
C CYS A 67 15.85 8.33 23.25
N ALA A 68 16.47 8.95 22.24
CA ALA A 68 17.26 8.25 21.22
C ALA A 68 18.57 7.62 21.74
N ASN A 69 18.97 7.89 22.98
CA ASN A 69 20.22 7.35 23.53
C ASN A 69 20.05 5.91 24.01
N LEU A 70 21.04 5.09 23.73
CA LEU A 70 21.19 3.76 24.32
C LEU A 70 22.09 3.86 25.55
N LYS A 71 21.58 3.44 26.71
CA LYS A 71 22.34 3.39 27.97
C LYS A 71 22.84 1.98 28.20
N ARG A 72 23.99 1.81 28.85
CA ARG A 72 24.36 0.47 29.34
C ARG A 72 23.44 0.10 30.49
N GLN A 73 22.90 -1.12 30.48
CA GLN A 73 22.09 -1.63 31.58
C GLN A 73 22.87 -1.62 32.91
N VAL A 74 24.17 -1.92 32.84
CA VAL A 74 25.13 -1.82 33.95
C VAL A 74 26.30 -0.94 33.48
N PRO A 75 26.66 0.14 34.21
CA PRO A 75 27.80 0.98 33.87
C PRO A 75 29.09 0.17 33.71
N GLY A 76 29.79 0.35 32.59
CA GLY A 76 31.06 -0.33 32.31
C GLY A 76 30.97 -1.81 31.89
N SER A 77 29.89 -2.54 32.20
CA SER A 77 29.77 -3.97 31.92
C SER A 77 28.32 -4.42 31.71
N GLY A 78 27.74 -4.11 30.56
CA GLY A 78 26.40 -4.58 30.19
C GLY A 78 26.00 -4.20 28.77
N PRO A 79 24.97 -4.86 28.20
CA PRO A 79 24.45 -4.52 26.88
C PRO A 79 23.87 -3.11 26.87
N PHE A 80 23.89 -2.49 25.69
CA PHE A 80 23.21 -1.22 25.46
C PHE A 80 21.71 -1.48 25.35
N VAL A 81 20.92 -0.70 26.09
CA VAL A 81 19.46 -0.78 26.13
C VAL A 81 18.86 0.61 25.88
N GLN A 82 17.69 0.65 25.25
CA GLN A 82 16.97 1.88 24.97
C GLN A 82 16.67 2.67 26.25
N CYS A 83 16.96 3.97 26.25
CA CYS A 83 16.49 4.87 27.29
C CYS A 83 15.00 5.17 27.09
N MET A 84 14.14 4.61 27.93
CA MET A 84 12.68 4.75 27.81
C MET A 84 12.13 6.09 28.32
N SER A 85 12.96 6.95 28.92
CA SER A 85 12.55 8.31 29.30
C SER A 85 12.07 9.08 28.06
N PRO A 86 10.95 9.83 28.13
CA PRO A 86 10.45 10.61 27.00
C PRO A 86 11.51 11.56 26.44
N GLY A 87 11.64 11.62 25.12
CA GLY A 87 12.52 12.57 24.46
C GLY A 87 11.88 13.97 24.45
N THR A 88 12.52 14.96 25.06
CA THR A 88 12.01 16.35 25.16
C THR A 88 12.89 17.36 24.42
N LEU A 89 14.19 17.06 24.27
CA LEU A 89 15.17 17.92 23.62
C LEU A 89 15.41 17.46 22.18
N VAL A 90 14.96 18.24 21.20
CA VAL A 90 15.16 17.96 19.77
C VAL A 90 16.60 18.27 19.36
N CYS A 91 17.22 17.42 18.54
CA CYS A 91 18.49 17.75 17.91
C CYS A 91 18.28 18.90 16.91
N SER A 92 18.81 20.08 17.21
CA SER A 92 18.62 21.30 16.41
C SER A 92 19.14 21.20 14.97
N GLN A 93 20.10 20.31 14.70
CA GLN A 93 20.72 20.20 13.38
C GLN A 93 19.93 19.29 12.42
N CYS A 94 19.53 18.09 12.86
CA CYS A 94 18.85 17.15 11.97
C CYS A 94 17.33 17.17 12.11
N LEU A 95 16.82 17.66 13.25
CA LEU A 95 15.40 17.64 13.60
C LEU A 95 14.75 16.26 13.54
N LEU A 96 15.52 15.16 13.59
CA LEU A 96 15.01 13.79 13.48
C LEU A 96 14.93 13.05 14.81
N VAL A 97 15.77 13.40 15.79
CA VAL A 97 15.87 12.67 17.07
C VAL A 97 15.66 13.57 18.27
N LYS A 98 15.19 12.95 19.36
CA LYS A 98 14.95 13.61 20.66
C LYS A 98 15.73 12.93 21.79
N TYR A 99 16.11 13.72 22.79
CA TYR A 99 16.82 13.27 23.99
C TYR A 99 16.07 13.67 25.24
N CYS A 100 16.17 12.88 26.31
CA CYS A 100 15.63 13.28 27.62
C CYS A 100 16.55 14.26 28.36
N SER A 101 17.83 14.35 27.99
CA SER A 101 18.81 15.26 28.60
C SER A 101 20.02 15.53 27.68
N ALA A 102 20.77 16.59 27.97
CA ALA A 102 22.01 16.93 27.25
C ALA A 102 23.09 15.85 27.40
N GLU A 103 23.14 15.14 28.53
CA GLU A 103 24.05 14.03 28.76
C GLU A 103 23.75 12.86 27.81
N CYS A 104 22.47 12.52 27.63
CA CYS A 104 22.06 11.49 26.68
C CYS A 104 22.42 11.86 25.24
N GLN A 105 22.27 13.14 24.88
CA GLN A 105 22.73 13.64 23.59
C GLN A 105 24.25 13.48 23.42
N LYS A 106 25.04 13.90 24.41
CA LYS A 106 26.52 13.77 24.38
C LYS A 106 26.97 12.32 24.26
N GLN A 107 26.29 11.39 24.93
CA GLN A 107 26.58 9.95 24.85
C GLN A 107 26.26 9.38 23.45
N HIS A 108 25.10 9.72 22.89
CA HIS A 108 24.70 9.26 21.56
C HIS A 108 25.46 9.94 20.41
N TRP A 109 26.00 11.14 20.64
CA TRP A 109 26.55 12.03 19.61
C TRP A 109 27.51 11.34 18.64
N LYS A 110 28.42 10.48 19.11
CA LYS A 110 29.40 9.81 18.25
C LYS A 110 28.73 8.96 17.16
N LYS A 111 27.68 8.22 17.51
CA LYS A 111 26.90 7.39 16.57
C LYS A 111 25.97 8.29 15.73
N HIS A 112 25.16 9.10 16.41
CA HIS A 112 24.18 9.99 15.79
C HIS A 112 24.77 10.93 14.73
N ARG A 113 25.91 11.56 15.04
CA ARG A 113 26.57 12.52 14.15
C ARG A 113 26.88 11.90 12.79
N LYS A 114 27.44 10.68 12.80
CA LYS A 114 27.89 9.98 11.60
C LYS A 114 26.73 9.37 10.81
N GLU A 115 25.77 8.78 11.51
CA GLU A 115 24.71 7.98 10.88
C GLU A 115 23.50 8.80 10.43
N THR A 116 23.27 9.97 11.05
CA THR A 116 22.05 10.76 10.82
C THR A 116 22.35 12.23 10.66
N CYS A 117 23.05 12.84 11.62
CA CYS A 117 23.09 14.30 11.76
C CYS A 117 23.92 15.01 10.68
N GLN A 118 24.90 14.31 10.10
CA GLN A 118 25.72 14.81 8.99
C GLN A 118 25.41 14.06 7.68
N SER A 119 24.19 13.55 7.54
CA SER A 119 23.79 12.88 6.30
C SER A 119 23.82 13.85 5.12
N PRO A 120 24.37 13.47 3.96
CA PRO A 120 24.37 14.29 2.74
C PRO A 120 22.96 14.45 2.14
N LEU A 121 21.96 13.77 2.69
CA LEU A 121 20.56 13.88 2.27
C LEU A 121 19.83 15.05 2.94
N LEU A 122 20.35 15.57 4.05
CA LEU A 122 19.79 16.73 4.74
C LEU A 122 19.99 17.98 3.89
N ASP A 123 19.02 18.89 3.91
CA ASP A 123 19.18 20.21 3.30
C ASP A 123 20.16 21.04 4.14
N SER A 124 21.12 21.71 3.52
CA SER A 124 22.04 22.61 4.23
C SER A 124 21.34 23.94 4.54
N GLU A 125 21.39 24.40 5.79
CA GLU A 125 20.94 25.73 6.22
C GLU A 125 21.84 26.88 5.71
N SER A 126 22.59 26.69 4.62
CA SER A 126 23.49 27.72 4.12
C SER A 126 22.75 28.70 3.21
N ASP A 127 22.77 29.99 3.57
CA ASP A 127 22.37 31.12 2.73
C ASP A 127 23.20 31.24 1.42
N ASP A 128 24.29 30.49 1.33
CA ASP A 128 25.10 30.36 0.12
C ASP A 128 24.48 29.34 -0.84
N ALA A 129 23.74 29.85 -1.83
CA ALA A 129 23.13 29.10 -2.93
C ALA A 129 24.13 28.28 -3.79
N SER A 130 25.43 28.29 -3.47
CA SER A 130 26.49 27.56 -4.18
C SER A 130 26.92 26.23 -3.53
N GLN A 131 26.44 25.88 -2.33
CA GLN A 131 26.67 24.58 -1.68
C GLN A 131 25.44 23.67 -1.80
N PRO A 132 25.59 22.34 -2.02
CA PRO A 132 24.49 21.54 -2.55
C PRO A 132 23.45 21.19 -1.47
N GLN A 133 22.27 21.79 -1.62
CA GLN A 133 21.01 21.05 -1.54
C GLN A 133 21.22 19.67 -2.20
N TRP A 134 20.85 18.58 -1.51
CA TRP A 134 21.04 17.24 -2.07
C TRP A 134 20.51 17.18 -3.51
N VAL A 135 21.31 16.61 -4.41
CA VAL A 135 20.92 16.39 -5.81
C VAL A 135 21.13 14.93 -6.19
N PRO A 136 20.29 14.38 -7.06
CA PRO A 136 20.40 12.99 -7.49
C PRO A 136 21.68 12.75 -8.32
N ALA A 137 22.15 11.49 -8.31
CA ALA A 137 23.38 11.06 -8.96
C ALA A 137 23.40 11.40 -10.44
N TRP A 138 22.31 11.17 -11.18
CA TRP A 138 22.27 11.46 -12.62
C TRP A 138 22.53 12.94 -12.93
N PHE A 139 22.05 13.84 -12.06
CA PHE A 139 22.23 15.27 -12.23
C PHE A 139 23.65 15.70 -11.88
N LYS A 140 24.18 15.19 -10.76
CA LYS A 140 25.57 15.43 -10.34
C LYS A 140 26.58 14.94 -11.39
N GLU A 141 26.33 13.79 -11.98
CA GLU A 141 27.18 13.14 -12.99
C GLU A 141 26.93 13.65 -14.41
N LYS A 142 25.95 14.55 -14.61
CA LYS A 142 25.56 15.10 -15.92
C LYS A 142 25.22 14.02 -16.95
N ARG A 143 24.60 12.93 -16.50
CA ARG A 143 24.16 11.81 -17.34
C ARG A 143 22.65 11.82 -17.51
N GLN A 144 22.16 11.13 -18.54
CA GLN A 144 20.74 10.82 -18.61
C GLN A 144 20.37 9.84 -17.49
N PRO A 145 19.22 10.04 -16.82
CA PRO A 145 18.73 9.07 -15.87
C PRO A 145 18.36 7.74 -16.56
N GLN A 146 18.56 6.63 -15.85
CA GLN A 146 18.28 5.26 -16.28
C GLN A 146 16.78 5.02 -16.56
N PHE A 147 15.91 5.83 -15.98
CA PHE A 147 14.49 5.80 -16.32
C PHE A 147 14.21 6.45 -17.68
N VAL A 148 15.18 7.08 -18.36
CA VAL A 148 15.12 7.56 -19.74
C VAL A 148 15.65 6.52 -20.72
N GLY A 149 14.76 5.98 -21.57
CA GLY A 149 15.10 4.99 -22.59
C GLY A 149 14.64 3.56 -22.24
N GLU A 150 15.36 2.56 -22.79
CA GLU A 150 15.13 1.15 -22.46
C GLU A 150 15.42 0.91 -20.98
N GLN A 151 14.43 0.37 -20.29
CA GLN A 151 14.50 0.17 -18.85
C GLN A 151 15.33 -1.10 -18.57
N PRO A 152 16.18 -1.10 -17.52
CA PRO A 152 16.76 -2.34 -17.04
C PRO A 152 15.65 -3.32 -16.64
N GLU A 153 15.92 -4.62 -16.62
CA GLU A 153 14.94 -5.59 -16.12
C GLU A 153 14.61 -5.33 -14.65
N SER A 154 13.37 -5.61 -14.25
CA SER A 154 12.97 -5.50 -12.83
C SER A 154 13.86 -6.40 -11.98
N PRO A 155 14.43 -5.90 -10.85
CA PRO A 155 15.21 -6.74 -9.95
C PRO A 155 14.35 -7.80 -9.26
N VAL A 156 13.02 -7.65 -9.31
CA VAL A 156 12.06 -8.67 -8.92
C VAL A 156 11.92 -9.66 -10.09
N PRO A 157 12.31 -10.93 -9.93
CA PRO A 157 12.18 -11.94 -10.99
C PRO A 157 10.77 -11.99 -11.57
N ARG A 158 10.66 -12.11 -12.91
CA ARG A 158 9.36 -12.18 -13.60
C ARG A 158 8.43 -13.24 -13.01
N HIS A 159 8.95 -14.38 -12.53
CA HIS A 159 8.14 -15.43 -11.90
C HIS A 159 7.49 -15.01 -10.58
N LEU A 160 8.05 -14.05 -9.82
CA LEU A 160 7.38 -13.48 -8.63
C LEU A 160 6.33 -12.44 -9.05
N ILE A 161 6.57 -11.73 -10.16
CA ILE A 161 5.61 -10.83 -10.79
C ILE A 161 4.44 -11.61 -11.41
N THR A 162 4.67 -12.83 -11.94
CA THR A 162 3.64 -13.63 -12.62
C THR A 162 2.97 -14.68 -11.73
N ASN A 163 3.67 -15.32 -10.79
CA ASN A 163 3.07 -16.37 -9.95
C ASN A 163 2.37 -15.81 -8.71
N TYR A 164 2.81 -14.66 -8.16
CA TYR A 164 2.23 -14.11 -6.93
C TYR A 164 1.67 -12.69 -7.10
N ASN A 165 2.33 -11.77 -7.83
CA ASN A 165 1.90 -10.37 -8.01
C ASN A 165 1.30 -9.77 -6.73
N ILE A 166 2.02 -9.92 -5.61
CA ILE A 166 1.58 -9.47 -4.28
C ILE A 166 1.92 -7.99 -4.16
N THR A 167 0.89 -7.19 -3.91
CA THR A 167 1.05 -5.81 -3.43
C THR A 167 0.93 -5.84 -1.91
N LEU A 168 2.00 -5.45 -1.20
CA LEU A 168 1.99 -5.47 0.28
C LEU A 168 1.11 -4.38 0.87
N TRP A 169 1.18 -3.17 0.30
CA TRP A 169 0.56 -1.96 0.84
C TRP A 169 -0.32 -1.30 -0.20
N GLY A 170 -1.44 -0.71 0.22
CA GLY A 170 -2.29 0.02 -0.71
C GLY A 170 -1.64 1.33 -1.18
N GLU A 171 -1.94 1.74 -2.41
CA GLU A 171 -1.31 2.92 -3.06
C GLU A 171 -2.17 4.19 -3.01
N THR A 172 -3.25 4.19 -2.22
CA THR A 172 -4.19 5.32 -2.10
C THR A 172 -4.56 5.55 -0.65
N PRO A 173 -5.06 6.72 -0.24
CA PRO A 173 -5.59 6.91 1.11
C PRO A 173 -6.75 5.95 1.43
N PRO A 174 -6.97 5.60 2.71
CA PRO A 174 -8.08 4.74 3.13
C PRO A 174 -9.43 5.39 2.85
N VAL A 175 -10.42 4.56 2.51
CA VAL A 175 -11.78 4.99 2.16
C VAL A 175 -12.78 4.42 3.15
N ASP A 176 -13.66 5.27 3.66
CA ASP A 176 -14.85 4.84 4.39
C ASP A 176 -15.90 4.40 3.36
N LEU A 177 -16.06 3.09 3.21
CA LEU A 177 -16.96 2.53 2.19
C LEU A 177 -18.44 2.78 2.50
N LEU A 178 -18.81 3.01 3.77
CA LEU A 178 -20.20 3.29 4.11
C LEU A 178 -20.51 4.77 3.92
N ASN A 179 -19.65 5.63 4.46
CA ASN A 179 -19.88 7.06 4.63
C ASN A 179 -21.31 7.32 5.14
N LEU A 180 -21.62 6.85 6.35
CA LEU A 180 -23.00 6.83 6.84
C LEU A 180 -23.62 8.23 6.85
N GLU A 181 -22.89 9.26 7.28
CA GLU A 181 -23.40 10.63 7.31
C GLU A 181 -23.66 11.21 5.91
N GLY A 182 -22.74 10.96 4.96
CA GLY A 182 -22.80 11.55 3.61
C GLY A 182 -23.49 10.71 2.54
N ASN A 183 -23.84 9.44 2.83
CA ASN A 183 -24.38 8.52 1.84
C ASN A 183 -25.59 7.68 2.30
N GLU A 184 -25.52 6.95 3.41
CA GLU A 184 -26.61 6.03 3.84
C GLU A 184 -27.67 6.69 4.73
N GLY A 185 -27.26 7.55 5.67
CA GLY A 185 -28.13 8.27 6.59
C GLY A 185 -28.70 7.45 7.78
N GLU A 186 -28.53 6.12 7.82
CA GLU A 186 -29.17 5.25 8.83
C GLU A 186 -28.17 4.49 9.72
N VAL A 187 -28.24 4.70 11.04
CA VAL A 187 -27.34 4.06 12.04
C VAL A 187 -27.87 2.74 12.63
N GLY A 188 -29.17 2.47 12.50
CA GLY A 188 -29.83 1.26 13.03
C GLY A 188 -29.93 0.10 12.04
N ARG A 189 -29.67 0.37 10.76
CA ARG A 189 -29.73 -0.62 9.68
C ARG A 189 -28.49 -1.53 9.70
N GLY A 190 -28.70 -2.80 9.34
CA GLY A 190 -27.60 -3.72 9.08
C GLY A 190 -27.02 -3.56 7.68
N TYR A 191 -25.69 -3.55 7.56
CA TYR A 191 -24.95 -3.40 6.30
C TYR A 191 -24.09 -4.62 5.98
N LYS A 192 -23.96 -4.92 4.69
CA LYS A 192 -23.10 -5.98 4.14
C LYS A 192 -22.08 -5.39 3.18
N ILE A 193 -20.79 -5.60 3.46
CA ILE A 193 -19.69 -5.06 2.65
C ILE A 193 -18.80 -6.19 2.15
N CYS A 194 -18.42 -6.14 0.88
CA CYS A 194 -17.44 -7.04 0.28
C CYS A 194 -16.20 -6.27 -0.17
N PHE A 195 -15.03 -6.66 0.34
CA PHE A 195 -13.75 -6.34 -0.29
C PHE A 195 -13.43 -7.46 -1.28
N ALA A 196 -13.52 -7.20 -2.58
CA ALA A 196 -13.28 -8.15 -3.67
C ALA A 196 -11.95 -7.86 -4.39
N ARG A 197 -10.86 -7.99 -3.65
CA ARG A 197 -9.52 -7.51 -4.05
C ARG A 197 -8.89 -8.40 -5.11
N ASN A 198 -8.28 -7.79 -6.14
CA ASN A 198 -7.59 -8.49 -7.22
C ASN A 198 -6.05 -8.47 -7.13
N GLN A 199 -5.47 -7.56 -6.35
CA GLN A 199 -4.03 -7.24 -6.40
C GLN A 199 -3.32 -7.25 -5.05
N GLY A 200 -3.95 -7.78 -4.01
CA GLY A 200 -3.43 -7.67 -2.66
C GLY A 200 -3.71 -6.30 -2.01
N GLY A 201 -2.92 -6.00 -0.99
CA GLY A 201 -2.93 -4.76 -0.22
C GLY A 201 -3.11 -4.99 1.28
N ASP A 202 -3.09 -3.90 2.02
CA ASP A 202 -3.34 -3.88 3.46
C ASP A 202 -4.84 -3.80 3.80
N ILE A 203 -5.15 -3.89 5.09
CA ILE A 203 -6.53 -3.84 5.63
C ILE A 203 -7.02 -2.39 5.89
N ARG A 204 -6.35 -1.36 5.35
CA ARG A 204 -6.62 0.04 5.72
C ARG A 204 -8.05 0.50 5.43
N ASN A 205 -8.65 0.07 4.31
CA ASN A 205 -10.03 0.42 3.98
C ASN A 205 -11.02 -0.22 4.95
N LEU A 206 -10.77 -1.48 5.34
CA LEU A 206 -11.56 -2.18 6.34
C LEU A 206 -11.46 -1.50 7.71
N VAL A 207 -10.24 -1.18 8.13
CA VAL A 207 -9.99 -0.47 9.40
C VAL A 207 -10.66 0.89 9.40
N HIS A 208 -10.49 1.68 8.34
CA HIS A 208 -11.06 3.01 8.26
C HIS A 208 -12.60 2.98 8.22
N THR A 209 -13.20 2.09 7.42
CA THR A 209 -14.67 1.95 7.37
C THR A 209 -15.26 1.63 8.74
N VAL A 210 -14.64 0.74 9.51
CA VAL A 210 -15.11 0.40 10.87
C VAL A 210 -14.86 1.54 11.86
N ASN A 211 -13.72 2.23 11.76
CA ASN A 211 -13.38 3.37 12.63
C ASN A 211 -14.29 4.58 12.37
N SER A 212 -14.82 4.72 11.16
CA SER A 212 -15.73 5.80 10.77
C SER A 212 -17.19 5.56 11.16
N LEU A 213 -17.53 4.39 11.72
CA LEU A 213 -18.88 4.15 12.24
C LEU A 213 -19.21 5.14 13.38
N PRO A 214 -20.39 5.79 13.37
CA PRO A 214 -20.86 6.62 14.47
C PRO A 214 -20.86 5.89 15.82
N GLU A 215 -20.66 6.63 16.91
CA GLU A 215 -20.62 6.05 18.26
C GLU A 215 -21.92 5.36 18.69
N ASP A 216 -23.04 5.79 18.12
CA ASP A 216 -24.40 5.31 18.31
C ASP A 216 -24.84 4.27 17.27
N PHE A 217 -23.91 3.73 16.48
CA PHE A 217 -24.20 2.64 15.55
C PHE A 217 -24.75 1.42 16.32
N THR A 218 -25.97 1.01 15.95
CA THR A 218 -26.70 -0.11 16.59
C THR A 218 -26.98 -1.26 15.63
N GLY A 219 -26.74 -1.04 14.34
CA GLY A 219 -26.89 -2.06 13.30
C GLY A 219 -25.85 -3.19 13.36
N THR A 220 -25.98 -4.12 12.43
CA THR A 220 -24.95 -5.14 12.16
C THR A 220 -24.06 -4.69 11.02
N LEU A 221 -22.79 -5.09 11.04
CA LEU A 221 -21.90 -4.93 9.89
C LEU A 221 -21.26 -6.28 9.55
N ASP A 222 -21.71 -6.88 8.46
CA ASP A 222 -21.19 -8.14 7.94
C ASP A 222 -20.17 -7.86 6.83
N ILE A 223 -18.91 -8.24 7.05
CA ILE A 223 -17.79 -7.97 6.17
C ILE A 223 -17.29 -9.27 5.56
N LEU A 224 -17.29 -9.33 4.23
CA LEU A 224 -16.57 -10.34 3.46
C LEU A 224 -15.27 -9.72 2.95
N TYR A 225 -14.12 -10.20 3.43
CA TYR A 225 -12.82 -9.83 2.91
C TYR A 225 -12.29 -10.93 2.00
N HIS A 226 -12.37 -10.71 0.69
CA HIS A 226 -11.88 -11.62 -0.32
C HIS A 226 -10.66 -11.02 -1.05
N ASP A 227 -9.60 -11.81 -1.16
CA ASP A 227 -8.47 -11.50 -2.03
C ASP A 227 -8.20 -12.66 -3.00
N GLN A 228 -8.08 -12.33 -4.28
CA GLN A 228 -7.70 -13.30 -5.31
C GLN A 228 -6.27 -13.83 -5.10
N LYS A 229 -5.41 -13.08 -4.39
CA LYS A 229 -4.05 -13.49 -4.04
C LYS A 229 -4.06 -14.31 -2.77
N THR A 230 -3.99 -15.63 -2.92
CA THR A 230 -4.10 -16.58 -1.80
C THR A 230 -3.18 -16.28 -0.63
N ILE A 231 -1.91 -16.00 -0.92
CA ILE A 231 -0.92 -15.65 0.10
C ILE A 231 -1.36 -14.40 0.89
N GLN A 232 -1.85 -13.37 0.20
CA GLN A 232 -2.32 -12.14 0.85
C GLN A 232 -3.56 -12.39 1.71
N ALA A 233 -4.52 -13.19 1.25
CA ALA A 233 -5.69 -13.51 2.05
C ALA A 233 -5.30 -14.24 3.37
N GLY A 234 -4.34 -15.16 3.30
CA GLY A 234 -3.77 -15.80 4.49
C GLY A 234 -3.06 -14.81 5.42
N HIS A 235 -2.30 -13.86 4.87
CA HIS A 235 -1.68 -12.78 5.66
C HIS A 235 -2.72 -11.91 6.36
N THR A 236 -3.77 -11.50 5.64
CA THR A 236 -4.87 -10.71 6.20
C THR A 236 -5.56 -11.46 7.33
N LEU A 237 -5.82 -12.76 7.18
CA LEU A 237 -6.40 -13.57 8.26
C LEU A 237 -5.50 -13.59 9.51
N LEU A 238 -4.20 -13.81 9.33
CA LEU A 238 -3.23 -13.83 10.44
C LEU A 238 -3.15 -12.48 11.15
N VAL A 239 -3.12 -11.38 10.40
CA VAL A 239 -3.10 -10.01 10.94
C VAL A 239 -4.39 -9.73 11.72
N LEU A 240 -5.56 -10.02 11.13
CA LEU A 240 -6.85 -9.80 11.78
C LEU A 240 -7.00 -10.64 13.04
N TYR A 241 -6.59 -11.92 12.99
CA TYR A 241 -6.61 -12.79 14.16
C TYR A 241 -5.68 -12.26 15.25
N ALA A 242 -4.43 -11.90 14.93
CA ALA A 242 -3.49 -11.34 15.89
C ALA A 242 -4.03 -10.06 16.55
N LEU A 243 -4.60 -9.15 15.77
CA LEU A 243 -5.16 -7.87 16.23
C LEU A 243 -6.40 -8.06 17.13
N LEU A 244 -7.28 -8.99 16.75
CA LEU A 244 -8.59 -9.20 17.38
C LEU A 244 -8.61 -10.35 18.39
N ASN A 245 -7.49 -11.04 18.63
CA ASN A 245 -7.42 -12.13 19.60
C ASN A 245 -7.66 -11.58 21.02
N PRO A 246 -8.65 -12.10 21.78
CA PRO A 246 -9.01 -11.60 23.10
C PRO A 246 -7.93 -11.81 24.18
N GLU A 247 -6.94 -12.67 23.95
CA GLU A 247 -5.89 -12.99 24.92
C GLU A 247 -4.85 -11.89 25.09
N LEU A 248 -4.64 -11.05 24.07
CA LEU A 248 -3.71 -9.93 24.15
C LEU A 248 -4.41 -8.68 24.73
N PRO A 249 -3.70 -7.71 25.32
CA PRO A 249 -4.18 -6.35 25.44
C PRO A 249 -4.35 -5.69 24.06
N ILE A 250 -5.29 -4.76 23.90
CA ILE A 250 -5.52 -4.06 22.61
C ILE A 250 -4.27 -3.30 22.16
N ASP A 251 -3.59 -2.61 23.08
CA ASP A 251 -2.40 -1.82 22.76
C ASP A 251 -1.26 -2.69 22.19
N GLU A 252 -1.07 -3.86 22.81
CA GLU A 252 -0.08 -4.84 22.42
C GLU A 252 -0.42 -5.51 21.08
N ALA A 253 -1.68 -5.90 20.89
CA ALA A 253 -2.16 -6.48 19.64
C ALA A 253 -2.06 -5.49 18.46
N ALA A 254 -2.36 -4.20 18.70
CA ALA A 254 -2.24 -3.14 17.71
C ALA A 254 -0.79 -2.92 17.28
N GLU A 255 0.14 -2.79 18.23
CA GLU A 255 1.56 -2.62 17.91
C GLU A 255 2.15 -3.85 17.21
N PHE A 256 1.76 -5.06 17.63
CA PHE A 256 2.16 -6.28 16.93
C PHE A 256 1.65 -6.30 15.48
N ALA A 257 0.38 -5.93 15.25
CA ALA A 257 -0.21 -5.85 13.92
C ALA A 257 0.50 -4.81 13.02
N VAL A 258 0.99 -3.69 13.58
CA VAL A 258 1.84 -2.72 12.85
C VAL A 258 3.06 -3.43 12.25
N HIS A 259 3.78 -4.22 13.04
CA HIS A 259 4.97 -4.91 12.56
C HIS A 259 4.66 -6.05 11.61
N LEU A 260 3.58 -6.81 11.87
CA LEU A 260 3.12 -7.86 10.96
C LEU A 260 2.87 -7.34 9.54
N MET A 261 2.39 -6.09 9.40
CA MET A 261 2.01 -5.49 8.12
C MET A 261 3.05 -4.57 7.48
N TYR A 262 3.88 -3.89 8.28
CA TYR A 262 4.73 -2.80 7.78
C TYR A 262 6.21 -2.96 8.10
N SER A 263 6.61 -4.06 8.75
CA SER A 263 8.02 -4.32 9.09
C SER A 263 8.54 -5.62 8.49
N ALA A 264 9.72 -5.56 7.86
CA ALA A 264 10.41 -6.69 7.24
C ALA A 264 10.98 -7.70 8.25
N ALA A 265 11.09 -7.30 9.52
CA ALA A 265 11.58 -8.10 10.62
C ALA A 265 10.66 -7.95 11.83
N LEU A 266 10.74 -8.93 12.73
CA LEU A 266 10.03 -9.02 14.00
C LEU A 266 11.06 -9.24 15.11
N THR A 267 10.68 -8.91 16.34
CA THR A 267 11.41 -9.39 17.52
C THR A 267 11.15 -10.89 17.71
N THR A 268 12.03 -11.58 18.43
CA THR A 268 11.83 -12.99 18.78
C THR A 268 10.46 -13.28 19.42
N PRO A 269 9.96 -12.50 20.42
CA PRO A 269 8.61 -12.68 20.96
C PRO A 269 7.49 -12.50 19.91
N MET A 270 7.60 -11.50 19.04
CA MET A 270 6.64 -11.26 17.95
C MET A 270 6.60 -12.42 16.95
N ALA A 271 7.75 -12.96 16.56
CA ALA A 271 7.82 -14.10 15.67
C ALA A 271 7.21 -15.36 16.32
N ALA A 272 7.53 -15.63 17.59
CA ALA A 272 6.96 -16.75 18.34
C ALA A 272 5.42 -16.66 18.40
N TYR A 273 4.88 -15.46 18.65
CA TYR A 273 3.43 -15.27 18.68
C TYR A 273 2.79 -15.42 17.29
N LEU A 274 3.44 -14.93 16.23
CA LEU A 274 3.00 -15.20 14.85
C LEU A 274 2.91 -16.71 14.59
N TYR A 275 3.91 -17.49 15.01
CA TYR A 275 3.88 -18.96 14.91
C TYR A 275 2.73 -19.58 15.69
N ARG A 276 2.42 -19.07 16.89
CA ARG A 276 1.24 -19.49 17.65
C ARG A 276 -0.05 -19.21 16.89
N CYS A 277 -0.20 -18.02 16.29
CA CYS A 277 -1.35 -17.71 15.43
C CYS A 277 -1.48 -18.70 14.27
N ILE A 278 -0.38 -19.01 13.59
CA ILE A 278 -0.36 -20.00 12.49
C ILE A 278 -0.83 -21.37 12.99
N HIS A 279 -0.32 -21.84 14.13
CA HIS A 279 -0.72 -23.13 14.70
C HIS A 279 -2.19 -23.15 15.14
N THR A 280 -2.68 -22.09 15.79
CA THR A 280 -4.09 -22.03 16.23
C THR A 280 -5.05 -22.07 15.04
N ILE A 281 -4.70 -21.40 13.95
CA ILE A 281 -5.53 -21.43 12.74
C ILE A 281 -5.33 -22.79 12.07
N TYR A 282 -4.13 -23.09 11.58
CA TYR A 282 -3.91 -24.17 10.62
C TYR A 282 -3.47 -25.51 11.23
N GLY A 283 -3.28 -25.63 12.54
CA GLY A 283 -2.79 -26.85 13.20
C GLY A 283 -3.69 -28.08 12.99
N ALA A 284 -5.01 -27.89 12.85
CA ALA A 284 -5.93 -28.99 12.54
C ALA A 284 -5.78 -29.52 11.10
N PHE A 285 -5.21 -28.72 10.19
CA PHE A 285 -4.92 -29.13 8.82
C PHE A 285 -3.74 -30.14 8.75
N GLU A 286 -3.01 -30.31 9.86
CA GLU A 286 -1.94 -31.32 9.99
C GLU A 286 -2.45 -32.76 9.99
N GLY A 287 -3.76 -32.98 10.17
CA GLY A 287 -4.39 -34.31 10.18
C GLY A 287 -4.94 -34.79 8.83
N LEU A 288 -4.73 -34.04 7.74
CA LEU A 288 -5.12 -34.51 6.41
C LEU A 288 -4.01 -35.38 5.82
N ASP A 289 -4.33 -36.67 5.61
CA ASP A 289 -3.46 -37.58 4.86
C ASP A 289 -3.31 -37.11 3.41
N GLY A 290 -2.07 -37.06 2.91
CA GLY A 290 -1.75 -36.77 1.51
C GLY A 290 -1.07 -35.43 1.27
N ASN A 291 -0.72 -35.16 0.02
CA ASN A 291 -0.13 -33.89 -0.37
C ASN A 291 -1.27 -32.85 -0.47
N PRO A 292 -1.15 -31.65 0.16
CA PRO A 292 -2.16 -30.61 0.03
C PRO A 292 -2.40 -30.18 -1.43
N PHE A 293 -1.44 -30.43 -2.33
CA PHE A 293 -1.58 -30.19 -3.76
C PHE A 293 -2.26 -31.34 -4.53
N ASP A 294 -2.66 -32.43 -3.87
CA ASP A 294 -3.34 -33.55 -4.52
C ASP A 294 -4.72 -33.14 -5.04
N ASP A 295 -5.09 -33.72 -6.19
CA ASP A 295 -6.41 -33.50 -6.81
C ASP A 295 -7.57 -33.84 -5.87
N ALA A 296 -7.34 -34.73 -4.88
CA ALA A 296 -8.31 -35.09 -3.83
C ALA A 296 -8.73 -33.91 -2.92
N HIS A 297 -7.98 -32.81 -2.94
CA HIS A 297 -8.25 -31.58 -2.17
C HIS A 297 -8.87 -30.45 -3.03
N LYS A 298 -8.96 -30.62 -4.35
CA LYS A 298 -9.65 -29.66 -5.23
C LYS A 298 -11.16 -29.69 -4.97
N GLY A 299 -11.77 -28.51 -4.85
CA GLY A 299 -13.20 -28.35 -4.56
C GLY A 299 -13.60 -28.55 -3.09
N LYS A 300 -12.66 -28.89 -2.20
CA LYS A 300 -12.88 -28.90 -0.74
C LYS A 300 -12.53 -27.56 -0.12
N THR A 301 -13.23 -27.19 0.95
CA THR A 301 -12.87 -26.03 1.79
C THR A 301 -12.24 -26.44 3.10
N TYR A 302 -11.31 -25.60 3.55
CA TYR A 302 -10.91 -25.52 4.94
C TYR A 302 -11.62 -24.31 5.54
N ASP A 303 -12.44 -24.57 6.55
CA ASP A 303 -13.26 -23.57 7.23
C ASP A 303 -12.81 -23.47 8.70
N ALA A 304 -12.55 -22.26 9.17
CA ALA A 304 -12.16 -22.01 10.56
C ALA A 304 -13.08 -20.97 11.20
N LYS A 305 -13.33 -21.13 12.50
CA LYS A 305 -14.01 -20.13 13.33
C LYS A 305 -13.12 -19.79 14.51
N LEU A 306 -12.61 -18.57 14.51
CA LEU A 306 -11.62 -18.11 15.47
C LEU A 306 -12.31 -17.17 16.45
N PRO A 307 -12.25 -17.42 17.78
CA PRO A 307 -12.80 -16.50 18.75
C PRO A 307 -12.03 -15.17 18.72
N ILE A 308 -12.77 -14.07 18.69
CA ILE A 308 -12.23 -12.71 18.72
C ILE A 308 -12.88 -11.89 19.85
N ARG A 309 -12.29 -10.73 20.16
CA ARG A 309 -12.83 -9.76 21.14
C ARG A 309 -14.30 -9.43 20.85
N GLY A 310 -15.05 -9.10 21.91
CA GLY A 310 -16.49 -8.85 21.82
C GLY A 310 -17.35 -10.12 21.78
N GLY A 311 -16.76 -11.29 22.08
CA GLY A 311 -17.46 -12.58 22.06
C GLY A 311 -17.85 -13.02 20.65
N ARG A 312 -17.15 -12.54 19.62
CA ARG A 312 -17.47 -12.79 18.20
C ARG A 312 -16.54 -13.82 17.60
N THR A 313 -16.82 -14.18 16.35
CA THR A 313 -16.00 -15.13 15.59
C THR A 313 -15.51 -14.51 14.29
N LEU A 314 -14.21 -14.60 14.05
CA LEU A 314 -13.61 -14.38 12.74
C LEU A 314 -13.73 -15.70 11.96
N GLU A 315 -14.45 -15.67 10.85
CA GLU A 315 -14.61 -16.84 9.98
C GLU A 315 -13.54 -16.84 8.89
N ALA A 316 -12.96 -18.00 8.60
CA ALA A 316 -12.06 -18.20 7.48
C ALA A 316 -12.61 -19.27 6.55
N VAL A 317 -12.56 -19.03 5.25
CA VAL A 317 -13.00 -19.97 4.21
C VAL A 317 -11.91 -20.02 3.13
N HIS A 318 -11.17 -21.12 3.08
CA HIS A 318 -10.08 -21.33 2.12
C HIS A 318 -10.37 -22.55 1.24
N GLU A 319 -9.94 -22.56 -0.02
CA GLU A 319 -9.82 -23.85 -0.70
C GLU A 319 -8.64 -24.64 -0.12
N ALA A 320 -8.88 -25.90 0.22
CA ALA A 320 -7.92 -26.73 0.94
C ALA A 320 -6.58 -26.84 0.19
N TRP A 321 -6.61 -27.00 -1.12
CA TRP A 321 -5.38 -27.16 -1.92
C TRP A 321 -4.48 -25.92 -1.94
N MET A 322 -5.06 -24.74 -1.69
CA MET A 322 -4.32 -23.48 -1.70
C MET A 322 -3.55 -23.22 -0.39
N LEU A 323 -3.87 -23.95 0.69
CA LEU A 323 -3.21 -23.79 1.99
C LEU A 323 -1.72 -24.10 1.91
N GLY A 324 -1.33 -25.10 1.10
CA GLY A 324 0.07 -25.47 0.90
C GLY A 324 0.95 -24.30 0.46
N LEU A 325 0.43 -23.38 -0.36
CA LEU A 325 1.18 -22.25 -0.93
C LEU A 325 1.70 -21.29 0.13
N PHE A 326 0.89 -20.97 1.13
CA PHE A 326 1.30 -20.04 2.18
C PHE A 326 1.83 -20.74 3.44
N LEU A 327 1.40 -21.99 3.71
CA LEU A 327 1.94 -22.74 4.84
C LEU A 327 3.44 -23.01 4.66
N GLU A 328 3.89 -23.39 3.46
CA GLU A 328 5.31 -23.57 3.15
C GLU A 328 6.12 -22.30 3.44
N GLN A 329 5.56 -21.13 3.12
CA GLN A 329 6.16 -19.84 3.42
C GLN A 329 6.25 -19.59 4.93
N TYR A 330 5.16 -19.83 5.66
CA TYR A 330 5.08 -19.58 7.09
C TYR A 330 6.07 -20.44 7.88
N VAL A 331 6.29 -21.70 7.47
CA VAL A 331 7.20 -22.64 8.15
C VAL A 331 8.62 -22.64 7.58
N SER A 332 8.96 -21.66 6.75
CA SER A 332 10.32 -21.53 6.20
C SER A 332 11.38 -21.31 7.29
N ASP A 333 12.61 -21.76 7.03
CA ASP A 333 13.71 -21.82 8.00
C ASP A 333 14.82 -20.79 7.77
N TYR A 334 14.73 -19.99 6.69
CA TYR A 334 15.75 -18.98 6.41
C TYR A 334 15.87 -17.98 7.55
N LYS A 335 17.10 -17.53 7.82
CA LYS A 335 17.41 -16.55 8.87
C LYS A 335 17.26 -15.12 8.37
N LEU A 336 17.13 -14.16 9.29
CA LEU A 336 16.97 -12.73 8.97
C LEU A 336 18.04 -12.21 8.00
N LYS A 337 19.30 -12.62 8.16
CA LYS A 337 20.40 -12.23 7.27
C LYS A 337 20.14 -12.58 5.78
N THR A 338 19.50 -13.71 5.51
CA THR A 338 19.13 -14.11 4.14
C THR A 338 18.02 -13.22 3.59
N ALA A 339 16.98 -12.98 4.40
CA ALA A 339 15.86 -12.12 4.05
C ALA A 339 16.31 -10.68 3.77
N GLN A 340 17.11 -10.10 4.68
CA GLN A 340 17.69 -8.76 4.53
C GLN A 340 18.57 -8.63 3.28
N ARG A 341 19.38 -9.65 2.98
CA ARG A 341 20.18 -9.66 1.74
C ARG A 341 19.29 -9.65 0.50
N LYS A 342 18.22 -10.44 0.47
CA LYS A 342 17.28 -10.48 -0.66
C LYS A 342 16.48 -9.19 -0.79
N MET A 343 16.05 -8.59 0.32
CA MET A 343 15.44 -7.26 0.35
C MET A 343 16.41 -6.19 -0.18
N ALA A 344 17.66 -6.17 0.29
CA ALA A 344 18.67 -5.22 -0.18
C ALA A 344 18.93 -5.35 -1.69
N LYS A 345 18.91 -6.57 -2.25
CA LYS A 345 19.03 -6.78 -3.72
C LYS A 345 17.90 -6.12 -4.52
N VAL A 346 16.73 -5.92 -3.92
CA VAL A 346 15.58 -5.26 -4.53
C VAL A 346 15.60 -3.77 -4.24
N MET A 347 15.65 -3.38 -2.96
CA MET A 347 15.51 -1.99 -2.49
C MET A 347 16.77 -1.14 -2.69
N GLN A 348 17.95 -1.75 -2.78
CA GLN A 348 19.23 -1.04 -2.92
C GLN A 348 19.94 -1.48 -4.22
N ASN A 349 19.18 -1.83 -5.25
CA ASN A 349 19.74 -2.25 -6.52
C ASN A 349 20.40 -1.05 -7.24
N PRO A 350 21.71 -1.09 -7.57
CA PRO A 350 22.38 0.03 -8.23
C PRO A 350 21.82 0.36 -9.62
N LYS A 351 21.23 -0.62 -10.32
CA LYS A 351 20.54 -0.39 -11.61
C LYS A 351 19.17 0.30 -11.46
N ARG A 352 18.78 0.62 -10.24
CA ARG A 352 17.51 1.25 -9.88
C ARG A 352 17.69 2.49 -9.00
N GLU A 353 18.92 2.94 -8.82
CA GLU A 353 19.25 4.10 -7.98
C GLU A 353 18.48 5.34 -8.44
N ASP A 354 18.51 5.66 -9.75
CA ASP A 354 17.80 6.81 -10.30
C ASP A 354 16.28 6.77 -10.07
N PHE A 355 15.69 5.58 -9.97
CA PHE A 355 14.25 5.45 -9.71
C PHE A 355 13.93 5.77 -8.25
N ALA A 356 14.79 5.33 -7.34
CA ALA A 356 14.66 5.65 -5.91
C ALA A 356 14.95 7.14 -5.66
N GLU A 357 16.00 7.68 -6.28
CA GLU A 357 16.36 9.09 -6.16
C GLU A 357 15.31 10.01 -6.80
N ARG A 358 14.67 9.60 -7.91
CA ARG A 358 13.53 10.33 -8.50
C ARG A 358 12.40 10.53 -7.52
N PHE A 359 12.05 9.51 -6.74
CA PHE A 359 11.08 9.64 -5.65
C PHE A 359 11.57 10.59 -4.53
N MET A 360 12.87 10.65 -4.28
CA MET A 360 13.45 11.52 -3.23
C MET A 360 13.54 13.00 -3.64
N VAL A 361 13.56 13.32 -4.94
CA VAL A 361 13.65 14.70 -5.46
C VAL A 361 12.68 15.67 -4.79
N PRO A 362 11.37 15.39 -4.69
CA PRO A 362 10.44 16.34 -4.08
C PRO A 362 10.50 16.38 -2.56
N LEU A 363 11.15 15.42 -1.88
CA LEU A 363 11.09 15.30 -0.42
C LEU A 363 12.00 16.29 0.30
N GLU A 364 11.60 16.73 1.49
CA GLU A 364 12.48 17.41 2.45
C GLU A 364 13.63 16.50 2.90
N GLY A 365 14.77 17.09 3.28
CA GLY A 365 15.97 16.34 3.65
C GLY A 365 15.78 15.32 4.78
N GLN A 366 15.00 15.67 5.80
CA GLN A 366 14.67 14.78 6.92
C GLN A 366 13.87 13.56 6.45
N HIS A 367 12.90 13.76 5.55
CA HIS A 367 12.12 12.68 4.96
C HIS A 367 12.97 11.80 4.03
N ARG A 368 13.93 12.37 3.28
CA ARG A 368 14.92 11.59 2.51
C ARG A 368 15.75 10.68 3.41
N VAL A 369 16.21 11.19 4.55
CA VAL A 369 16.92 10.38 5.57
C VAL A 369 16.00 9.27 6.10
N GLY A 370 14.77 9.61 6.45
CA GLY A 370 13.76 8.68 6.94
C GLY A 370 13.50 7.53 5.98
N ILE A 371 13.17 7.81 4.71
CA ILE A 371 12.92 6.74 3.74
C ILE A 371 14.19 5.95 3.43
N THR A 372 15.36 6.57 3.39
CA THR A 372 16.63 5.84 3.20
C THR A 372 16.87 4.85 4.34
N HIS A 373 16.55 5.23 5.58
CA HIS A 373 16.59 4.33 6.72
C HIS A 373 15.59 3.17 6.56
N PHE A 374 14.33 3.44 6.21
CA PHE A 374 13.32 2.40 5.97
C PHE A 374 13.71 1.45 4.82
N ARG A 375 14.25 1.96 3.71
CA ARG A 375 14.71 1.12 2.58
C ARG A 375 15.89 0.21 2.95
N LYS A 376 16.63 0.56 4.02
CA LYS A 376 17.75 -0.23 4.54
C LYS A 376 17.30 -1.27 5.56
N SER A 377 16.48 -0.88 6.54
CA SER A 377 16.04 -1.77 7.63
C SER A 377 14.79 -2.57 7.26
N GLY A 378 13.86 -1.95 6.54
CA GLY A 378 12.52 -2.44 6.25
C GLY A 378 11.59 -2.37 7.47
N ILE A 379 11.99 -1.73 8.57
CA ILE A 379 11.28 -1.74 9.86
C ILE A 379 10.60 -0.39 10.07
N LEU A 380 9.30 -0.41 10.38
CA LEU A 380 8.52 0.78 10.72
C LEU A 380 8.66 1.10 12.21
N LEU A 381 9.45 2.12 12.54
CA LEU A 381 9.65 2.61 13.90
C LEU A 381 9.91 4.12 13.91
N PRO A 382 9.66 4.81 15.05
CA PRO A 382 10.19 6.14 15.28
C PRO A 382 11.72 6.16 15.21
N PHE A 383 12.28 7.23 14.68
CA PHE A 383 13.73 7.35 14.44
C PHE A 383 14.58 7.22 15.72
N ASN A 384 13.97 7.49 16.88
CA ASN A 384 14.60 7.38 18.20
C ASN A 384 14.76 5.94 18.70
N VAL A 385 14.03 4.99 18.12
CA VAL A 385 13.96 3.61 18.61
C VAL A 385 14.98 2.76 17.90
N ASP A 386 15.83 2.08 18.67
CA ASP A 386 16.83 1.18 18.11
C ASP A 386 16.19 -0.12 17.62
N ALA A 387 16.40 -0.42 16.34
CA ALA A 387 15.84 -1.58 15.68
C ALA A 387 16.69 -2.86 15.84
N ALA A 388 17.78 -2.87 16.61
CA ALA A 388 18.72 -3.99 16.64
C ALA A 388 18.14 -5.29 17.22
N HIS A 389 17.08 -5.17 18.02
CA HIS A 389 16.38 -6.30 18.64
C HIS A 389 15.29 -6.91 17.74
N PHE A 390 15.11 -6.40 16.51
CA PHE A 390 14.30 -7.03 15.46
C PHE A 390 15.17 -8.04 14.71
N ASP A 391 15.21 -9.26 15.25
CA ASP A 391 16.18 -10.32 14.93
C ASP A 391 15.59 -11.51 14.15
N GLN A 392 14.27 -11.55 13.96
CA GLN A 392 13.57 -12.58 13.20
C GLN A 392 13.00 -12.02 11.88
N PRO A 393 12.99 -12.80 10.79
CA PRO A 393 12.31 -12.37 9.56
C PRO A 393 10.79 -12.36 9.75
N ASN A 394 10.12 -11.32 9.25
CA ASN A 394 8.66 -11.33 9.18
C ASN A 394 8.21 -12.24 8.03
N ARG A 395 7.71 -13.44 8.33
CA ARG A 395 7.26 -14.43 7.34
C ARG A 395 6.07 -13.94 6.48
N LEU A 396 5.42 -12.84 6.83
CA LEU A 396 4.37 -12.22 6.02
C LEU A 396 4.92 -11.24 4.97
N MET A 397 6.16 -10.75 5.14
CA MET A 397 6.79 -9.80 4.20
C MET A 397 7.74 -10.45 3.19
N HIS A 398 8.03 -11.73 3.38
CA HIS A 398 9.00 -12.47 2.59
C HIS A 398 8.45 -13.81 2.10
N GLY A 399 8.88 -14.25 0.92
CA GLY A 399 8.57 -15.55 0.33
C GLY A 399 9.16 -16.73 1.11
N ASN A 400 8.83 -17.95 0.68
CA ASN A 400 9.30 -19.20 1.31
C ASN A 400 10.83 -19.35 1.33
N MET A 401 11.54 -18.68 0.43
CA MET A 401 13.00 -18.67 0.39
C MET A 401 13.60 -17.33 0.83
N GLY A 402 12.79 -16.41 1.37
CA GLY A 402 13.19 -15.09 1.85
C GLY A 402 13.16 -14.00 0.78
N GLU A 403 12.47 -14.22 -0.34
CA GLU A 403 12.20 -13.21 -1.37
C GLU A 403 11.48 -12.01 -0.78
N TRP A 404 11.92 -10.80 -1.10
CA TRP A 404 11.15 -9.60 -0.74
C TRP A 404 9.94 -9.44 -1.66
N PHE A 405 8.75 -9.25 -1.09
CA PHE A 405 7.52 -9.11 -1.88
C PHE A 405 7.33 -7.72 -2.49
N ALA A 406 7.85 -6.66 -1.87
CA ALA A 406 7.65 -5.30 -2.38
C ALA A 406 8.56 -4.98 -3.59
N ARG A 407 8.11 -4.05 -4.42
CA ARG A 407 8.91 -3.49 -5.52
C ARG A 407 10.02 -2.58 -4.97
N HIS A 408 11.03 -2.35 -5.80
CA HIS A 408 12.21 -1.54 -5.45
C HIS A 408 11.91 -0.08 -5.03
N VAL A 409 10.78 0.51 -5.42
CA VAL A 409 10.36 1.87 -4.99
C VAL A 409 9.21 1.87 -3.99
N ALA A 410 8.61 0.71 -3.69
CA ALA A 410 7.41 0.65 -2.86
C ALA A 410 7.68 1.10 -1.42
N HIS A 411 6.77 1.89 -0.87
CA HIS A 411 6.76 2.25 0.53
C HIS A 411 5.33 2.42 1.06
N PRO A 412 5.06 2.08 2.33
CA PRO A 412 3.71 2.11 2.88
C PRO A 412 3.11 3.52 3.09
N LEU A 413 3.92 4.59 3.05
CA LEU A 413 3.41 5.97 3.17
C LEU A 413 2.41 6.32 2.05
N SER A 414 2.45 5.63 0.90
CA SER A 414 1.55 5.89 -0.22
C SER A 414 0.09 5.54 0.09
N GLY A 415 -0.12 4.66 1.06
CA GLY A 415 -1.45 4.21 1.49
C GLY A 415 -2.14 5.12 2.50
N TRP A 416 -1.49 6.21 2.95
CA TRP A 416 -1.94 6.97 4.11
C TRP A 416 -1.83 8.49 3.93
N PRO A 417 -2.80 9.27 4.44
CA PRO A 417 -2.77 10.73 4.38
C PRO A 417 -1.73 11.27 5.37
N VAL A 418 -0.62 11.82 4.84
CA VAL A 418 0.52 12.33 5.63
C VAL A 418 0.11 13.38 6.66
N SER A 419 -0.88 14.22 6.36
CA SER A 419 -1.42 15.20 7.31
C SER A 419 -1.95 14.52 8.61
N HIS A 420 -2.67 13.41 8.49
CA HIS A 420 -3.17 12.66 9.64
C HIS A 420 -2.04 11.92 10.37
N LEU A 421 -1.03 11.45 9.62
CA LEU A 421 0.18 10.86 10.22
C LEU A 421 0.85 11.86 11.15
N ARG A 422 1.12 13.08 10.67
CA ARG A 422 1.75 14.16 11.46
C ARG A 422 0.93 14.50 12.70
N GLN A 423 -0.39 14.63 12.57
CA GLN A 423 -1.28 14.93 13.70
C GLN A 423 -1.23 13.84 14.77
N SER A 424 -1.29 12.57 14.36
CA SER A 424 -1.22 11.43 15.27
C SER A 424 0.15 11.34 15.92
N GLY A 425 1.22 11.49 15.15
CA GLY A 425 2.59 11.49 15.64
C GLY A 425 2.83 12.56 16.71
N LEU A 426 2.35 13.78 16.47
CA LEU A 426 2.47 14.90 17.42
C LEU A 426 1.84 14.57 18.78
N ALA A 427 0.67 13.92 18.78
CA ALA A 427 0.00 13.49 20.01
C ALA A 427 0.84 12.51 20.85
N HIS A 428 1.78 11.79 20.22
CA HIS A 428 2.72 10.86 20.87
C HIS A 428 4.14 11.42 21.00
N GLY A 429 4.33 12.72 20.73
CA GLY A 429 5.61 13.41 20.85
C GLY A 429 6.60 13.13 19.72
N ALA A 430 6.15 12.55 18.60
CA ALA A 430 6.93 12.43 17.37
C ALA A 430 7.06 13.78 16.67
N LEU A 431 8.17 13.96 15.97
CA LEU A 431 8.43 15.17 15.19
C LEU A 431 7.81 15.00 13.81
N PRO A 432 7.20 16.05 13.21
CA PRO A 432 6.68 15.98 11.84
C PRO A 432 7.75 15.56 10.81
N THR A 433 9.01 15.90 11.07
CA THR A 433 10.20 15.50 10.31
C THR A 433 10.58 14.02 10.46
N ASP A 434 10.14 13.37 11.55
CA ASP A 434 10.16 11.91 11.71
C ASP A 434 8.81 11.33 11.23
N ILE A 435 8.59 11.41 9.91
CA ILE A 435 7.35 10.94 9.30
C ILE A 435 7.10 9.44 9.53
N TRP A 436 8.16 8.64 9.69
CA TRP A 436 8.06 7.21 9.97
C TRP A 436 7.64 6.92 11.41
N GLY A 437 8.11 7.73 12.38
CA GLY A 437 7.57 7.71 13.73
C GLY A 437 6.11 8.16 13.79
N CYS A 438 5.76 9.21 13.05
CA CYS A 438 4.38 9.65 12.90
C CYS A 438 3.50 8.54 12.30
N PHE A 439 4.00 7.84 11.30
CA PHE A 439 3.32 6.73 10.66
C PHE A 439 3.11 5.54 11.62
N PHE A 440 4.14 5.16 12.39
CA PHE A 440 4.04 4.11 13.40
C PHE A 440 2.89 4.39 14.39
N PHE A 441 2.86 5.58 14.99
CA PHE A 441 1.83 5.93 15.97
C PHE A 441 0.43 6.06 15.35
N HIS A 442 0.34 6.57 14.12
CA HIS A 442 -0.93 6.64 13.41
C HIS A 442 -1.52 5.25 13.16
N VAL A 443 -0.77 4.32 12.57
CA VAL A 443 -1.29 2.98 12.29
C VAL A 443 -1.64 2.26 13.59
N LYS A 444 -0.78 2.40 14.61
CA LYS A 444 -1.07 1.86 15.94
C LYS A 444 -2.41 2.39 16.47
N SER A 445 -2.66 3.69 16.40
CA SER A 445 -3.92 4.28 16.88
C SER A 445 -5.13 3.82 16.07
N GLN A 446 -4.99 3.69 14.76
CA GLN A 446 -6.05 3.14 13.89
C GLN A 446 -6.38 1.69 14.23
N PHE A 447 -5.39 0.85 14.51
CA PHE A 447 -5.59 -0.54 14.90
C PHE A 447 -6.17 -0.69 16.32
N GLN A 448 -5.76 0.17 17.26
CA GLN A 448 -6.38 0.23 18.59
C GLN A 448 -7.87 0.58 18.49
N GLU A 449 -8.20 1.62 17.71
CA GLU A 449 -9.59 2.04 17.49
C GLU A 449 -10.40 0.91 16.86
N PHE A 450 -9.85 0.28 15.83
CA PHE A 450 -10.50 -0.84 15.14
C PHE A 450 -10.81 -1.99 16.08
N ALA A 451 -9.84 -2.42 16.89
CA ALA A 451 -10.06 -3.49 17.86
C ALA A 451 -11.10 -3.11 18.92
N ARG A 452 -11.13 -1.85 19.39
CA ARG A 452 -12.16 -1.34 20.32
C ARG A 452 -13.55 -1.33 19.67
N ARG A 453 -13.65 -0.91 18.41
CA ARG A 453 -14.90 -0.86 17.64
C ARG A 453 -15.45 -2.26 17.38
N VAL A 454 -14.61 -3.22 16.99
CA VAL A 454 -15.01 -4.63 16.82
C VAL A 454 -15.48 -5.25 18.14
N GLN A 455 -14.85 -4.88 19.27
CA GLN A 455 -15.32 -5.31 20.58
C GLN A 455 -16.68 -4.71 20.97
N LYS A 456 -16.92 -3.45 20.59
CA LYS A 456 -18.14 -2.68 20.93
C LYS A 456 -19.34 -3.03 20.05
N PHE A 457 -19.15 -3.07 18.74
CA PHE A 457 -20.22 -3.17 17.75
C PHE A 457 -20.49 -4.59 17.28
N ASN A 458 -21.63 -4.78 16.62
CA ASN A 458 -22.02 -6.06 16.03
C ASN A 458 -21.37 -6.25 14.65
N ILE A 459 -20.06 -6.49 14.65
CA ILE A 459 -19.25 -6.66 13.44
C ILE A 459 -18.88 -8.13 13.25
N ASN A 460 -19.24 -8.69 12.09
CA ASN A 460 -18.86 -10.05 11.70
C ASN A 460 -17.91 -9.98 10.51
N ILE A 461 -16.79 -10.70 10.58
CA ILE A 461 -15.77 -10.69 9.52
C ILE A 461 -15.56 -12.11 9.01
N THR A 462 -15.65 -12.28 7.71
CA THR A 462 -15.31 -13.53 6.99
C THR A 462 -14.17 -13.24 6.03
N VAL A 463 -13.05 -13.95 6.17
CA VAL A 463 -11.93 -13.88 5.21
C VAL A 463 -12.03 -15.07 4.26
N ALA A 464 -12.15 -14.80 2.96
CA ALA A 464 -12.33 -15.82 1.94
C ALA A 464 -11.18 -15.86 0.94
N THR A 465 -10.65 -17.05 0.71
CA THR A 465 -9.61 -17.31 -0.28
C THR A 465 -10.10 -18.35 -1.28
N LEU A 466 -10.78 -17.88 -2.32
CA LEU A 466 -11.36 -18.71 -3.37
C LEU A 466 -10.99 -18.12 -4.73
N PRO A 467 -10.99 -18.89 -5.83
CA PRO A 467 -10.80 -18.35 -7.16
C PRO A 467 -11.84 -17.26 -7.48
N ARG A 468 -11.41 -16.20 -8.18
CA ARG A 468 -12.23 -15.02 -8.50
C ARG A 468 -13.60 -15.37 -9.07
N ASP A 469 -13.65 -16.31 -10.01
CA ASP A 469 -14.88 -16.65 -10.72
C ASP A 469 -15.78 -17.59 -9.89
N ALA A 470 -15.22 -18.23 -8.87
CA ALA A 470 -15.96 -19.12 -7.96
C ALA A 470 -16.68 -18.35 -6.86
N ILE A 471 -16.19 -17.17 -6.43
CA ILE A 471 -16.79 -16.38 -5.35
C ILE A 471 -18.24 -15.97 -5.67
N PRO A 472 -18.52 -15.27 -6.79
CA PRO A 472 -19.89 -14.87 -7.09
C PRO A 472 -20.86 -16.04 -7.17
N GLN A 473 -20.41 -17.17 -7.74
CA GLN A 473 -21.24 -18.37 -7.83
C GLN A 473 -21.49 -18.97 -6.45
N ARG A 474 -20.49 -19.07 -5.59
CA ARG A 474 -20.66 -19.59 -4.23
C ARG A 474 -21.53 -18.70 -3.36
N ILE A 475 -21.48 -17.38 -3.55
CA ILE A 475 -22.37 -16.43 -2.89
C ILE A 475 -23.82 -16.69 -3.34
N ARG A 476 -24.06 -16.78 -4.66
CA ARG A 476 -25.39 -17.08 -5.22
C ARG A 476 -25.93 -18.44 -4.76
N ASP A 477 -25.06 -19.43 -4.65
CA ASP A 477 -25.41 -20.77 -4.17
C ASP A 477 -25.66 -20.84 -2.65
N GLY A 478 -25.43 -19.75 -1.90
CA GLY A 478 -25.51 -19.75 -0.43
C GLY A 478 -24.43 -20.61 0.24
N LYS A 479 -23.26 -20.77 -0.40
CA LYS A 479 -22.15 -21.63 0.07
C LYS A 479 -21.00 -20.84 0.71
N LEU A 480 -21.27 -19.63 1.19
CA LEU A 480 -20.26 -18.74 1.79
C LEU A 480 -20.78 -18.09 3.07
N GLY A 481 -20.31 -18.57 4.23
CA GLY A 481 -20.61 -18.00 5.56
C GLY A 481 -22.10 -18.01 5.94
N LYS A 482 -22.42 -18.09 7.23
CA LYS A 482 -23.84 -18.03 7.66
C LYS A 482 -24.45 -16.63 7.46
N ALA A 483 -23.64 -15.58 7.58
CA ALA A 483 -24.08 -14.19 7.45
C ALA A 483 -24.52 -13.83 6.02
N PHE A 484 -23.91 -14.43 5.00
CA PHE A 484 -24.21 -14.15 3.59
C PHE A 484 -25.18 -15.17 2.96
N GLN A 485 -25.60 -16.20 3.70
CA GLN A 485 -26.64 -17.16 3.31
C GLN A 485 -28.06 -16.61 3.42
N ARG A 486 -28.33 -15.75 4.42
CA ARG A 486 -29.67 -15.17 4.65
C ARG A 486 -29.85 -13.90 3.82
N GLY A 487 -30.92 -13.85 3.01
CA GLY A 487 -31.27 -12.67 2.20
C GLY A 487 -30.57 -12.59 0.84
N GLY A 488 -30.23 -13.74 0.21
CA GLY A 488 -29.87 -13.78 -1.21
C GLY A 488 -28.42 -13.43 -1.59
N GLY A 489 -27.49 -13.35 -0.63
CA GLY A 489 -26.07 -13.15 -0.94
C GLY A 489 -25.75 -11.79 -1.58
N CYS A 490 -26.43 -10.73 -1.16
CA CYS A 490 -26.21 -9.37 -1.66
C CYS A 490 -25.33 -8.50 -0.72
N PHE A 491 -24.81 -7.39 -1.25
CA PHE A 491 -23.97 -6.41 -0.55
C PHE A 491 -24.45 -4.98 -0.79
N ASP A 492 -24.40 -4.17 0.25
CA ASP A 492 -24.58 -2.72 0.15
C ASP A 492 -23.34 -2.06 -0.46
N ARG A 493 -22.15 -2.65 -0.27
CA ARG A 493 -20.89 -2.17 -0.86
C ARG A 493 -20.04 -3.29 -1.40
N ILE A 494 -19.46 -3.08 -2.58
CA ILE A 494 -18.43 -3.95 -3.16
C ILE A 494 -17.21 -3.09 -3.54
N ASP A 495 -16.08 -3.25 -2.85
CA ASP A 495 -14.79 -2.65 -3.21
C ASP A 495 -13.97 -3.64 -4.04
N MET A 496 -13.87 -3.41 -5.35
CA MET A 496 -13.08 -4.24 -6.27
C MET A 496 -11.58 -3.93 -6.21
N GLY A 497 -11.18 -2.83 -5.56
CA GLY A 497 -9.84 -2.30 -5.59
C GLY A 497 -9.36 -1.95 -7.01
N LEU A 498 -8.06 -2.15 -7.24
CA LEU A 498 -7.40 -1.80 -8.50
C LEU A 498 -7.65 -2.83 -9.61
N ILE A 499 -8.06 -2.35 -10.77
CA ILE A 499 -8.23 -3.07 -12.03
C ILE A 499 -7.11 -2.66 -12.98
N VAL A 500 -6.21 -3.60 -13.25
CA VAL A 500 -4.97 -3.38 -14.02
C VAL A 500 -5.17 -3.54 -15.54
N ASP A 501 -6.17 -4.31 -15.98
CA ASP A 501 -6.47 -4.46 -17.40
C ASP A 501 -7.96 -4.22 -17.64
N PRO A 502 -8.39 -2.96 -17.77
CA PRO A 502 -9.79 -2.62 -17.97
C PRO A 502 -10.33 -3.16 -19.31
N HIS A 503 -9.51 -3.20 -20.37
CA HIS A 503 -9.92 -3.66 -21.70
C HIS A 503 -10.34 -5.13 -21.72
N LEU A 504 -9.70 -5.98 -20.90
CA LEU A 504 -10.05 -7.40 -20.84
C LEU A 504 -11.02 -7.76 -19.72
N ARG A 505 -11.26 -6.88 -18.74
CA ARG A 505 -11.85 -7.33 -17.47
C ARG A 505 -12.99 -6.48 -16.94
N ILE A 506 -13.20 -5.26 -17.41
CA ILE A 506 -14.18 -4.38 -16.76
C ILE A 506 -15.59 -4.91 -16.92
N ASN A 507 -16.04 -5.21 -18.15
CA ASN A 507 -17.41 -5.66 -18.41
C ASN A 507 -17.70 -7.02 -17.77
N ASP A 508 -16.79 -7.99 -17.89
CA ASP A 508 -16.90 -9.29 -17.20
C ASP A 508 -17.01 -9.12 -15.68
N THR A 509 -16.30 -8.14 -15.10
CA THR A 509 -16.40 -7.83 -13.67
C THR A 509 -17.80 -7.30 -13.34
N LEU A 510 -18.35 -6.40 -14.15
CA LEU A 510 -19.70 -5.87 -13.95
C LEU A 510 -20.74 -6.99 -13.99
N GLU A 511 -20.70 -7.82 -15.02
CA GLU A 511 -21.65 -8.92 -15.20
C GLU A 511 -21.61 -9.93 -14.06
N LEU A 512 -20.42 -10.18 -13.49
CA LEU A 512 -20.25 -11.12 -12.37
C LEU A 512 -20.69 -10.56 -11.02
N TRP A 513 -20.41 -9.27 -10.74
CA TRP A 513 -20.52 -8.69 -9.40
C TRP A 513 -21.71 -7.77 -9.19
N ILE A 514 -22.19 -7.04 -10.21
CA ILE A 514 -23.39 -6.19 -10.09
C ILE A 514 -24.64 -6.97 -9.64
N PRO A 515 -24.88 -8.23 -10.07
CA PRO A 515 -26.01 -9.01 -9.57
C PRO A 515 -25.99 -9.26 -8.05
N LEU A 516 -24.84 -9.08 -7.40
CA LEU A 516 -24.68 -9.20 -5.94
C LEU A 516 -24.89 -7.88 -5.21
N LEU A 517 -25.18 -6.77 -5.88
CA LEU A 517 -25.55 -5.53 -5.19
C LEU A 517 -26.95 -5.64 -4.58
N ASN A 518 -27.11 -5.01 -3.42
CA ASN A 518 -28.36 -5.02 -2.69
C ASN A 518 -29.39 -4.10 -3.36
N LYS A 519 -30.35 -4.70 -4.08
CA LYS A 519 -31.44 -3.98 -4.75
C LYS A 519 -32.40 -3.24 -3.80
N GLU A 520 -32.46 -3.66 -2.54
CA GLU A 520 -33.29 -3.02 -1.52
C GLU A 520 -32.62 -1.79 -0.90
N ASN A 521 -31.33 -1.56 -1.20
CA ASN A 521 -30.63 -0.36 -0.80
C ASN A 521 -30.44 0.56 -2.03
N PRO A 522 -31.13 1.71 -2.10
CA PRO A 522 -30.93 2.66 -3.21
C PRO A 522 -29.52 3.25 -3.24
N HIS A 523 -28.77 3.17 -2.14
CA HIS A 523 -27.40 3.63 -2.03
C HIS A 523 -26.36 2.53 -2.30
N ALA A 524 -26.79 1.30 -2.60
CA ALA A 524 -25.87 0.21 -2.90
C ALA A 524 -24.95 0.54 -4.08
N GLU A 525 -23.67 0.23 -3.92
CA GLU A 525 -22.65 0.66 -4.87
C GLU A 525 -21.47 -0.29 -4.96
N MET A 526 -20.91 -0.39 -6.17
CA MET A 526 -19.61 -0.99 -6.44
C MET A 526 -18.55 0.07 -6.77
N LEU A 527 -17.41 -0.02 -6.08
CA LEU A 527 -16.25 0.85 -6.25
C LEU A 527 -15.14 0.13 -7.00
N MET A 528 -14.55 0.81 -7.98
CA MET A 528 -13.46 0.30 -8.81
C MET A 528 -12.42 1.39 -9.03
N GLN A 529 -11.14 1.03 -8.93
CA GLN A 529 -10.04 1.91 -9.31
C GLN A 529 -9.39 1.38 -10.60
N ILE A 530 -9.16 2.23 -11.59
CA ILE A 530 -8.46 1.88 -12.83
C ILE A 530 -7.11 2.60 -12.83
N ASN A 531 -5.99 1.93 -13.17
CA ASN A 531 -4.66 2.57 -13.21
C ASN A 531 -4.16 2.90 -14.64
N GLU A 532 -4.95 2.57 -15.66
CA GLU A 532 -4.55 2.76 -17.06
C GLU A 532 -5.64 3.49 -17.83
N LEU A 533 -5.76 4.80 -17.63
CA LEU A 533 -6.25 5.64 -18.72
C LEU A 533 -5.12 5.80 -19.71
N ALA A 534 -5.08 4.89 -20.68
CA ALA A 534 -4.40 5.23 -21.91
C ALA A 534 -5.02 6.56 -22.39
N PHE A 535 -4.19 7.59 -22.60
CA PHE A 535 -4.57 8.79 -23.36
C PHE A 535 -4.83 8.37 -24.82
N HIS A 536 -5.87 7.56 -25.03
CA HIS A 536 -6.43 7.15 -26.31
C HIS A 536 -7.51 8.13 -26.76
N ALA A 537 -7.93 9.04 -25.88
CA ALA A 537 -8.83 10.10 -26.28
C ALA A 537 -8.07 11.09 -27.17
N GLU A 538 -8.49 11.22 -28.43
CA GLU A 538 -8.13 12.26 -29.39
C GLU A 538 -8.56 13.68 -28.93
N THR A 539 -8.76 13.88 -27.62
CA THR A 539 -9.05 15.19 -27.04
C THR A 539 -7.81 16.06 -27.14
N ALA A 540 -8.01 17.34 -27.49
CA ALA A 540 -6.95 18.33 -27.62
C ALA A 540 -6.03 18.29 -26.40
N ALA A 541 -4.80 17.84 -26.62
CA ALA A 541 -3.74 17.80 -25.61
C ALA A 541 -3.69 19.15 -24.88
N PRO A 542 -3.81 19.21 -23.53
CA PRO A 542 -3.62 20.45 -22.79
C PRO A 542 -2.35 21.17 -23.22
N ASN A 543 -2.39 22.51 -23.16
CA ASN A 543 -1.20 23.30 -23.41
C ASN A 543 -0.16 23.04 -22.31
N LEU A 544 0.84 22.21 -22.64
CA LEU A 544 1.89 21.80 -21.71
C LEU A 544 2.64 23.00 -21.11
N SER A 545 2.79 24.10 -21.85
CA SER A 545 3.45 25.29 -21.30
C SER A 545 2.66 25.89 -20.14
N ASP A 546 1.33 25.92 -20.25
CA ASP A 546 0.47 26.53 -19.25
C ASP A 546 0.40 25.65 -18.00
N LEU A 547 0.31 24.33 -18.18
CA LEU A 547 0.40 23.37 -17.07
C LEU A 547 1.74 23.46 -16.34
N MET A 548 2.87 23.54 -17.06
CA MET A 548 4.18 23.71 -16.44
C MET A 548 4.29 25.03 -15.67
N ILE A 549 3.71 26.13 -16.19
CA ILE A 549 3.66 27.41 -15.48
C ILE A 549 2.84 27.28 -14.20
N THR A 550 1.64 26.71 -14.27
CA THR A 550 0.77 26.50 -13.10
C THR A 550 1.45 25.64 -12.04
N CYS A 551 2.02 24.49 -12.43
CA CYS A 551 2.75 23.61 -11.53
C CYS A 551 3.95 24.33 -10.90
N SER A 552 4.74 25.05 -11.69
CA SER A 552 5.91 25.76 -11.16
C SER A 552 5.55 26.79 -10.10
N LYS A 553 4.39 27.46 -10.24
CA LYS A 553 3.88 28.40 -9.23
C LYS A 553 3.44 27.68 -7.96
N ALA A 554 2.68 26.59 -8.10
CA ALA A 554 2.20 25.79 -6.96
C ALA A 554 3.36 25.17 -6.16
N LEU A 555 4.43 24.75 -6.85
CA LEU A 555 5.62 24.13 -6.29
C LEU A 555 6.73 25.12 -5.90
N ASN A 556 6.53 26.41 -6.13
CA ASN A 556 7.53 27.46 -5.93
C ASN A 556 8.88 27.19 -6.64
N LEU A 557 8.83 26.80 -7.92
CA LEU A 557 10.00 26.45 -8.74
C LEU A 557 10.33 27.55 -9.76
N ASP A 558 11.63 27.85 -9.92
CA ASP A 558 12.12 28.79 -10.94
C ASP A 558 12.29 28.11 -12.31
N LEU A 559 11.35 28.35 -13.23
CA LEU A 559 11.41 27.87 -14.61
C LEU A 559 12.66 28.35 -15.38
N ARG A 560 13.23 29.50 -15.04
CA ARG A 560 14.47 29.99 -15.70
C ARG A 560 15.67 29.16 -15.25
N ARG A 561 15.75 28.82 -13.97
CA ARG A 561 16.76 27.90 -13.43
C ARG A 561 16.62 26.53 -14.08
N ILE A 562 15.41 25.98 -14.14
CA ILE A 562 15.14 24.69 -14.80
C ILE A 562 15.59 24.72 -16.27
N GLY A 563 15.31 25.80 -16.99
CA GLY A 563 15.76 25.98 -18.38
C GLY A 563 17.29 25.99 -18.52
N ARG A 564 18.03 26.56 -17.56
CA ARG A 564 19.50 26.52 -17.52
C ARG A 564 20.05 25.13 -17.20
N GLU A 565 19.40 24.40 -16.29
CA GLU A 565 19.75 23.04 -15.90
C GLU A 565 19.46 22.00 -17.00
N GLY A 566 18.53 22.31 -17.91
CA GLY A 566 18.24 21.51 -19.10
C GLY A 566 17.39 20.27 -18.82
N GLN A 567 17.44 19.30 -19.73
CA GLN A 567 16.56 18.12 -19.73
C GLN A 567 16.81 17.13 -18.58
N THR A 568 17.93 17.25 -17.86
CA THR A 568 18.29 16.41 -16.72
C THR A 568 17.91 17.03 -15.38
N SER A 569 17.30 18.22 -15.37
CA SER A 569 16.90 18.94 -14.15
C SER A 569 15.98 18.09 -13.27
N PRO A 570 16.30 17.87 -11.98
CA PRO A 570 15.42 17.19 -11.03
C PRO A 570 14.07 17.90 -10.89
N SER A 571 14.09 19.24 -10.85
CA SER A 571 12.90 20.08 -10.75
C SER A 571 11.99 19.97 -11.99
N LEU A 572 12.55 19.69 -13.17
CA LEU A 572 11.75 19.38 -14.35
C LEU A 572 10.96 18.08 -14.15
N TYR A 573 11.60 17.02 -13.65
CA TYR A 573 10.91 15.76 -13.37
C TYR A 573 9.84 15.92 -12.28
N ARG A 574 10.12 16.71 -11.23
CA ARG A 574 9.13 17.05 -10.20
C ARG A 574 7.87 17.71 -10.78
N ILE A 575 8.04 18.68 -11.69
CA ILE A 575 6.91 19.29 -12.43
C ILE A 575 6.17 18.23 -13.24
N MET A 576 6.90 17.43 -14.03
CA MET A 576 6.29 16.43 -14.91
C MET A 576 5.47 15.37 -14.17
N GLU A 577 5.80 15.06 -12.92
CA GLU A 577 5.03 14.13 -12.10
C GLU A 577 3.81 14.76 -11.43
N SER A 578 3.78 16.09 -11.37
CA SER A 578 2.76 16.87 -10.67
C SER A 578 1.68 17.41 -11.61
N VAL A 579 1.92 17.45 -12.93
CA VAL A 579 0.99 18.07 -13.90
C VAL A 579 -0.42 17.51 -13.86
N ASP A 580 -0.56 16.21 -13.59
CA ASP A 580 -1.87 15.53 -13.58
C ASP A 580 -2.77 16.04 -12.44
N ALA A 581 -2.19 16.52 -11.35
CA ALA A 581 -2.95 17.13 -10.25
C ALA A 581 -3.59 18.47 -10.65
N PHE A 582 -3.08 19.13 -11.68
CA PHE A 582 -3.54 20.45 -12.12
C PHE A 582 -4.24 20.42 -13.49
N HIS A 583 -4.53 19.23 -14.00
CA HIS A 583 -5.19 19.05 -15.29
C HIS A 583 -6.52 18.33 -15.12
N ASP A 584 -7.58 18.94 -15.66
CA ASP A 584 -8.87 18.27 -15.82
C ASP A 584 -8.82 17.30 -17.01
N ASN A 585 -8.78 16.00 -16.70
CA ASN A 585 -8.82 14.91 -17.67
C ASN A 585 -10.20 14.20 -17.74
N SER A 586 -11.27 14.80 -17.19
CA SER A 586 -12.58 14.15 -17.07
C SER A 586 -13.24 13.83 -18.42
N ASP A 587 -13.17 14.72 -19.40
CA ASP A 587 -13.72 14.47 -20.74
C ASP A 587 -12.98 13.34 -21.48
N ALA A 588 -11.65 13.31 -21.33
CA ALA A 588 -10.81 12.25 -21.85
C ALA A 588 -11.15 10.91 -21.19
N PHE A 589 -11.39 10.93 -19.88
CA PHE A 589 -11.84 9.76 -19.12
C PHE A 589 -13.17 9.22 -19.61
N LYS A 590 -14.20 10.07 -19.72
CA LYS A 590 -15.51 9.67 -20.25
C LYS A 590 -15.43 9.10 -21.65
N THR A 591 -14.59 9.66 -22.50
CA THR A 591 -14.39 9.16 -23.86
C THR A 591 -13.75 7.77 -23.86
N TYR A 592 -12.70 7.59 -23.05
CA TYR A 592 -12.07 6.29 -22.82
C TYR A 592 -13.08 5.26 -22.27
N PHE A 593 -13.86 5.68 -21.27
CA PHE A 593 -14.83 4.84 -20.58
C PHE A 593 -15.98 4.39 -21.49
N ARG A 594 -16.49 5.29 -22.35
CA ARG A 594 -17.44 4.96 -23.42
C ARG A 594 -16.85 3.99 -24.44
N GLY A 595 -15.57 4.16 -24.79
CA GLY A 595 -14.84 3.25 -25.69
C GLY A 595 -14.72 1.81 -25.16
N LEU A 596 -14.75 1.63 -23.83
CA LEU A 596 -14.77 0.31 -23.19
C LEU A 596 -16.16 -0.35 -23.17
N GLY A 597 -17.22 0.38 -23.55
CA GLY A 597 -18.60 -0.11 -23.52
C GLY A 597 -19.19 -0.23 -22.10
N VAL A 598 -18.55 0.34 -21.08
CA VAL A 598 -18.96 0.17 -19.68
C VAL A 598 -20.35 0.71 -19.41
N GLU A 599 -20.67 1.90 -19.91
CA GLU A 599 -22.00 2.50 -19.73
C GLU A 599 -23.10 1.61 -20.33
N ARG A 600 -22.84 0.98 -21.47
CA ARG A 600 -23.77 0.05 -22.12
C ARG A 600 -23.98 -1.20 -21.27
N THR A 601 -22.90 -1.81 -20.77
CA THR A 601 -22.98 -3.00 -19.91
C THR A 601 -23.66 -2.68 -18.57
N ALA A 602 -23.31 -1.55 -17.95
CA ALA A 602 -23.93 -1.07 -16.72
C ALA A 602 -25.45 -0.87 -16.91
N ALA A 603 -25.87 -0.18 -17.97
CA ALA A 603 -27.27 0.04 -18.28
C ALA A 603 -28.04 -1.28 -18.51
N ALA A 604 -27.43 -2.26 -19.20
CA ALA A 604 -28.01 -3.59 -19.38
C ALA A 604 -28.20 -4.36 -18.06
N LEU A 605 -27.41 -4.04 -17.04
CA LEU A 605 -27.49 -4.60 -15.68
C LEU A 605 -28.37 -3.75 -14.73
N GLY A 606 -28.98 -2.67 -15.22
CA GLY A 606 -29.86 -1.80 -14.44
C GLY A 606 -29.13 -0.81 -13.51
N VAL A 607 -27.84 -0.57 -13.75
CA VAL A 607 -27.00 0.34 -12.96
C VAL A 607 -26.37 1.41 -13.83
N LYS A 608 -25.85 2.49 -13.22
CA LYS A 608 -25.11 3.55 -13.91
C LYS A 608 -23.93 4.02 -13.08
N ALA A 609 -22.92 4.57 -13.75
CA ALA A 609 -21.87 5.31 -13.05
C ALA A 609 -22.46 6.58 -12.42
N ARG A 610 -21.99 6.94 -11.22
CA ARG A 610 -22.42 8.17 -10.54
C ARG A 610 -21.70 9.38 -11.10
N ASP A 611 -22.45 10.43 -11.41
CA ASP A 611 -21.88 11.73 -11.81
C ASP A 611 -21.19 12.43 -10.63
N VAL A 612 -21.76 12.28 -9.42
CA VAL A 612 -21.22 12.86 -8.18
C VAL A 612 -20.90 11.74 -7.21
N HIS A 613 -19.64 11.70 -6.78
CA HIS A 613 -19.17 10.67 -5.89
C HIS A 613 -19.43 11.03 -4.42
N ARG A 614 -20.07 10.12 -3.67
CA ARG A 614 -20.33 10.20 -2.24
C ARG A 614 -19.41 9.38 -1.33
N ILE A 615 -18.52 8.53 -1.87
CA ILE A 615 -17.64 7.67 -1.06
C ILE A 615 -16.17 8.04 -1.27
N HIS A 616 -15.74 8.14 -2.54
CA HIS A 616 -14.36 8.52 -2.88
C HIS A 616 -14.36 9.65 -3.91
N PRO A 617 -13.56 10.72 -3.75
CA PRO A 617 -13.53 11.81 -4.73
C PRO A 617 -12.98 11.32 -6.08
N GLN A 618 -13.37 11.95 -7.17
CA GLN A 618 -12.84 11.58 -8.50
C GLN A 618 -11.36 11.91 -8.66
N ARG A 619 -10.87 12.89 -7.90
CA ARG A 619 -9.46 13.34 -7.91
C ARG A 619 -8.94 13.44 -6.48
N HIS A 620 -7.66 13.11 -6.30
CA HIS A 620 -6.98 13.35 -5.04
C HIS A 620 -6.94 14.85 -4.73
N GLY A 621 -7.18 15.20 -3.46
CA GLY A 621 -7.12 16.59 -2.99
C GLY A 621 -8.38 17.40 -3.27
N VAL A 622 -9.44 16.75 -3.75
CA VAL A 622 -10.76 17.34 -3.95
C VAL A 622 -11.73 16.74 -2.92
N PRO A 623 -12.61 17.54 -2.29
CA PRO A 623 -13.63 17.01 -1.37
C PRO A 623 -14.58 16.01 -2.04
N VAL A 624 -15.04 15.00 -1.28
CA VAL A 624 -16.15 14.13 -1.69
C VAL A 624 -17.39 14.98 -1.98
N GLY A 625 -18.16 14.61 -3.01
CA GLY A 625 -19.33 15.37 -3.47
C GLY A 625 -19.02 16.51 -4.44
N SER A 626 -17.74 16.78 -4.74
CA SER A 626 -17.38 17.82 -5.70
C SER A 626 -17.75 17.46 -7.13
N PRO A 627 -18.04 18.45 -8.00
CA PRO A 627 -18.23 18.23 -9.43
C PRO A 627 -17.01 17.59 -10.09
N GLU A 628 -17.23 16.86 -11.17
CA GLU A 628 -16.20 16.05 -11.84
C GLU A 628 -15.01 16.84 -12.43
N HIS A 629 -15.26 18.07 -12.89
CA HIS A 629 -14.25 18.95 -13.45
C HIS A 629 -13.46 19.72 -12.37
N THR A 630 -13.74 19.47 -11.09
CA THR A 630 -13.08 20.17 -9.98
C THR A 630 -11.63 19.76 -9.88
N ILE A 631 -10.71 20.72 -9.98
CA ILE A 631 -9.29 20.52 -9.72
C ILE A 631 -8.94 20.92 -8.28
N PRO A 632 -7.96 20.25 -7.64
CA PRO A 632 -7.57 20.53 -6.27
C PRO A 632 -6.97 21.94 -6.12
N LYS A 633 -7.33 22.64 -5.05
CA LYS A 633 -6.78 23.95 -4.66
C LYS A 633 -5.94 23.76 -3.41
N LEU A 634 -4.68 23.36 -3.59
CA LEU A 634 -3.78 23.02 -2.50
C LEU A 634 -2.75 24.12 -2.31
N SER A 635 -2.47 24.47 -1.06
CA SER A 635 -1.24 25.16 -0.68
C SER A 635 -0.02 24.28 -0.99
N SER A 636 1.18 24.88 -1.05
CA SER A 636 2.41 24.10 -1.28
C SER A 636 2.65 23.03 -0.22
N ALA A 637 2.24 23.27 1.03
CA ALA A 637 2.34 22.29 2.12
C ALA A 637 1.33 21.13 1.96
N GLU A 638 0.09 21.43 1.59
CA GLU A 638 -0.93 20.39 1.31
C GLU A 638 -0.55 19.58 0.07
N PHE A 639 0.02 20.22 -0.95
CA PHE A 639 0.54 19.53 -2.13
C PHE A 639 1.70 18.61 -1.76
N TYR A 640 2.63 19.07 -0.92
CA TYR A 640 3.73 18.25 -0.42
C TYR A 640 3.20 16.99 0.27
N ASP A 641 2.29 17.15 1.23
CA ASP A 641 1.77 16.03 2.00
C ASP A 641 0.99 15.03 1.13
N LEU A 642 0.15 15.50 0.20
CA LEU A 642 -0.75 14.68 -0.61
C LEU A 642 -0.12 14.08 -1.88
N CYS A 643 0.76 14.81 -2.54
CA CYS A 643 1.24 14.47 -3.88
C CYS A 643 2.72 14.10 -3.92
N GLU A 644 3.50 14.46 -2.89
CA GLU A 644 4.95 14.23 -2.88
C GLU A 644 5.36 13.23 -1.80
N CYS A 645 4.97 13.47 -0.55
CA CYS A 645 5.34 12.63 0.59
C CYS A 645 4.55 11.31 0.63
N SER A 646 3.25 11.35 0.31
CA SER A 646 2.37 10.18 0.25
C SER A 646 2.26 9.56 -1.14
N SER A 647 3.19 9.84 -2.06
CA SER A 647 3.11 9.32 -3.43
C SER A 647 4.09 8.18 -3.61
N ASP A 648 3.64 6.99 -4.00
CA ASP A 648 4.59 5.99 -4.49
C ASP A 648 5.05 6.42 -5.89
N ALA A 649 6.36 6.35 -6.17
CA ALA A 649 6.80 6.39 -7.56
C ALA A 649 6.07 5.28 -8.34
N PRO A 650 5.55 5.57 -9.53
CA PRO A 650 4.64 4.71 -10.26
C PRO A 650 5.28 3.34 -10.53
N PRO A 651 4.47 2.33 -10.84
CA PRO A 651 4.96 1.18 -11.58
C PRO A 651 5.74 1.73 -12.79
N ALA A 652 7.03 1.42 -12.86
CA ALA A 652 7.75 1.43 -14.12
C ALA A 652 7.16 0.32 -15.00
N ARG A 653 5.94 0.51 -15.50
CA ARG A 653 5.41 -0.19 -16.66
C ARG A 653 5.54 0.77 -17.82
N ASP A 654 6.41 0.38 -18.75
CA ASP A 654 6.52 0.84 -20.12
C ASP A 654 5.95 2.22 -20.42
N SER A 655 6.86 3.20 -20.31
CA SER A 655 6.93 4.42 -21.10
C SER A 655 6.66 5.76 -20.40
N TYR A 656 7.46 6.74 -20.84
CA TYR A 656 7.18 8.16 -20.74
C TYR A 656 5.75 8.46 -21.14
N SER A 657 5.15 9.44 -20.47
CA SER A 657 3.94 10.11 -20.95
C SER A 657 4.02 10.32 -22.48
N PRO A 658 3.02 9.85 -23.26
CA PRO A 658 2.94 10.00 -24.71
C PRO A 658 3.14 11.44 -25.18
N PHE A 659 2.82 12.42 -24.32
CA PHE A 659 3.01 13.85 -24.52
C PHE A 659 4.42 14.23 -24.97
N PHE A 660 5.43 13.62 -24.36
CA PHE A 660 6.81 14.04 -24.58
C PHE A 660 7.44 13.33 -25.79
N LYS A 661 7.04 12.08 -26.07
CA LYS A 661 7.50 11.34 -27.26
C LYS A 661 6.99 11.98 -28.56
N SER A 662 5.78 12.57 -28.57
CA SER A 662 5.25 13.27 -29.74
C SER A 662 5.91 14.65 -29.94
N HIS A 663 6.16 15.41 -28.87
CA HIS A 663 6.81 16.73 -28.94
C HIS A 663 8.32 16.70 -29.21
N ILE A 664 9.03 15.62 -28.83
CA ILE A 664 10.44 15.45 -29.23
C ILE A 664 10.56 15.09 -30.72
N ARG A 665 9.54 14.45 -31.32
CA ARG A 665 9.55 14.01 -32.72
C ARG A 665 8.88 14.98 -33.69
N GLN A 666 8.04 15.89 -33.24
CA GLN A 666 7.36 16.88 -34.09
C GLN A 666 7.90 18.30 -33.91
N ARG A 667 7.90 19.03 -35.03
CA ARG A 667 8.70 20.22 -35.32
C ARG A 667 8.38 21.44 -34.45
N ARG A 668 9.46 22.17 -34.13
CA ARG A 668 9.59 23.57 -33.65
C ARG A 668 8.81 23.95 -32.36
N PRO A 669 9.51 24.37 -31.28
CA PRO A 669 8.87 24.84 -30.06
C PRO A 669 8.02 26.10 -30.31
N SER A 670 6.88 26.19 -29.63
CA SER A 670 6.02 27.38 -29.64
C SER A 670 6.78 28.63 -29.17
N ASN A 671 6.32 29.81 -29.59
CA ASN A 671 6.96 31.09 -29.26
C ASN A 671 7.05 31.36 -27.74
N ALA A 672 6.21 30.70 -26.93
CA ALA A 672 6.29 30.75 -25.47
C ALA A 672 7.54 30.05 -24.92
N ILE A 673 7.90 28.89 -25.48
CA ILE A 673 9.12 28.15 -25.11
C ILE A 673 10.36 28.92 -25.57
N ARG A 674 10.35 29.56 -26.75
CA ARG A 674 11.48 30.41 -27.21
C ARG A 674 11.74 31.64 -26.34
N ARG A 675 10.73 32.14 -25.61
CA ARG A 675 10.90 33.26 -24.66
C ARG A 675 11.46 32.83 -23.31
N ILE A 676 11.17 31.59 -22.89
CA ILE A 676 11.69 31.01 -21.63
C ILE A 676 13.14 30.51 -21.82
N TRP A 677 13.42 29.93 -22.99
CA TRP A 677 14.74 29.41 -23.36
C TRP A 677 15.49 30.48 -24.15
N GLY A 678 16.21 31.34 -23.43
CA GLY A 678 16.93 32.49 -23.97
C GLY A 678 17.59 32.21 -25.32
N GLY A 679 17.18 32.96 -26.34
CA GLY A 679 17.71 32.83 -27.68
C GLY A 679 19.20 33.18 -27.71
N ARG A 680 20.05 32.15 -27.85
CA ARG A 680 21.29 32.11 -28.65
C ARG A 680 22.10 30.88 -28.23
N GLN A 681 21.96 29.79 -28.99
CA GLN A 681 23.08 28.89 -29.30
C GLN A 681 22.71 28.07 -30.55
N SER A 682 23.42 28.31 -31.64
CA SER A 682 23.35 27.48 -32.84
C SER A 682 24.11 26.18 -32.58
N MET A 683 23.41 25.12 -32.20
CA MET A 683 23.97 23.76 -32.28
C MET A 683 24.01 23.33 -33.75
N LYS A 684 25.22 23.24 -34.31
CA LYS A 684 25.48 22.50 -35.55
C LYS A 684 25.13 21.02 -35.29
N VAL A 685 24.17 20.51 -36.06
CA VAL A 685 23.87 19.07 -36.15
C VAL A 685 24.95 18.43 -37.02
N PRO A 686 25.69 17.40 -36.56
CA PRO A 686 26.51 16.60 -37.46
C PRO A 686 25.59 15.70 -38.29
N SER A 687 25.79 15.75 -39.60
CA SER A 687 25.18 14.87 -40.59
C SER A 687 25.55 13.40 -40.33
N VAL A 688 24.55 12.52 -40.22
CA VAL A 688 24.73 11.07 -40.36
C VAL A 688 23.72 10.55 -41.39
N CYS A 689 24.24 9.69 -42.28
CA CYS A 689 23.71 9.14 -43.53
C CYS A 689 22.26 8.63 -43.56
N PRO A 690 21.66 8.57 -44.77
CA PRO A 690 20.36 7.95 -44.99
C PRO A 690 20.52 6.44 -45.12
N MET A 691 19.80 5.64 -44.33
CA MET A 691 19.50 4.26 -44.69
C MET A 691 18.00 4.14 -44.97
N SER A 692 17.71 3.95 -46.24
CA SER A 692 16.44 3.55 -46.83
C SER A 692 16.13 2.07 -46.57
N GLY A 693 14.87 1.78 -46.27
CA GLY A 693 14.24 0.47 -46.53
C GLY A 693 14.43 -0.60 -45.45
N LEU A 694 13.39 -0.82 -44.64
CA LEU A 694 12.77 -2.13 -44.48
C LEU A 694 11.46 -1.98 -43.68
N ASP A 695 10.35 -2.42 -44.27
CA ASP A 695 9.11 -2.73 -43.56
C ASP A 695 9.39 -3.80 -42.48
N LEU A 696 9.01 -3.52 -41.23
CA LEU A 696 8.81 -4.57 -40.24
C LEU A 696 7.69 -4.21 -39.25
N TYR A 697 6.60 -4.95 -39.40
CA TYR A 697 5.50 -5.20 -38.49
C TYR A 697 5.93 -5.19 -37.00
N LEU A 698 5.53 -4.20 -36.20
CA LEU A 698 5.56 -4.30 -34.73
C LEU A 698 4.42 -3.52 -34.07
N ARG A 699 3.48 -4.29 -33.48
CA ARG A 699 2.54 -3.87 -32.44
C ARG A 699 3.31 -3.17 -31.31
N THR A 700 2.97 -1.93 -30.98
CA THR A 700 3.48 -1.25 -29.77
C THR A 700 2.33 -0.94 -28.83
N GLN A 701 2.29 -1.65 -27.69
CA GLN A 701 1.50 -1.26 -26.50
C GLN A 701 2.05 0.05 -25.92
N ARG A 702 1.15 0.93 -25.46
CA ARG A 702 1.44 2.33 -25.05
C ARG A 702 0.71 2.62 -23.73
N ASN A 703 1.42 2.70 -22.60
CA ASN A 703 0.83 2.94 -21.27
C ASN A 703 1.43 4.18 -20.60
N SER A 704 0.59 5.00 -19.92
CA SER A 704 1.00 6.12 -19.07
C SER A 704 -0.05 6.42 -17.99
N ARG A 705 0.39 7.03 -16.88
CA ARG A 705 -0.38 7.34 -15.66
C ARG A 705 -1.71 8.02 -15.94
N ASN A 706 -2.76 7.46 -15.35
CA ASN A 706 -3.98 8.13 -14.95
C ASN A 706 -4.78 7.09 -14.15
N SER A 707 -4.95 7.32 -12.84
CA SER A 707 -5.83 6.49 -12.04
C SER A 707 -7.18 7.17 -11.85
N ALA A 708 -8.27 6.49 -12.22
CA ALA A 708 -9.63 6.99 -12.04
C ALA A 708 -10.42 6.05 -11.13
N PHE A 709 -11.24 6.62 -10.27
CA PHE A 709 -12.22 5.89 -9.48
C PHE A 709 -13.56 5.90 -10.19
N ILE A 710 -14.26 4.77 -10.16
CA ILE A 710 -15.59 4.62 -10.71
C ILE A 710 -16.49 4.07 -9.62
N MET A 711 -17.67 4.66 -9.54
CA MET A 711 -18.70 4.33 -8.57
C MET A 711 -19.98 4.01 -9.33
N ILE A 712 -20.47 2.77 -9.23
CA ILE A 712 -21.62 2.27 -9.98
C ILE A 712 -22.75 1.90 -9.02
N SER A 713 -23.93 2.50 -9.20
CA SER A 713 -25.13 2.29 -8.38
C SER A 713 -26.37 2.09 -9.24
N TYR A 714 -27.49 1.68 -8.64
CA TYR A 714 -28.78 1.61 -9.34
C TYR A 714 -29.20 2.97 -9.89
N ALA A 715 -29.91 2.96 -11.02
CA ALA A 715 -30.49 4.16 -11.58
C ALA A 715 -31.74 4.56 -10.78
N ASP A 716 -31.78 5.79 -10.25
CA ASP A 716 -32.96 6.31 -9.56
C ASP A 716 -34.19 6.32 -10.48
N SER A 717 -35.29 5.71 -10.02
CA SER A 717 -36.58 5.77 -10.72
C SER A 717 -37.22 7.17 -10.70
N GLN A 718 -36.62 8.16 -10.01
CA GLN A 718 -37.16 9.51 -9.83
C GLN A 718 -36.50 10.61 -10.69
N THR A 719 -35.60 10.27 -11.63
CA THR A 719 -35.04 11.25 -12.59
C THR A 719 -35.47 11.04 -14.05
N LEU A 720 -36.49 10.20 -14.30
CA LEU A 720 -37.13 10.03 -15.61
C LEU A 720 -38.43 10.82 -15.73
N THR A 721 -38.42 12.12 -15.42
CA THR A 721 -39.50 13.03 -15.84
C THR A 721 -38.93 14.39 -16.18
N ASN A 722 -38.63 14.59 -17.46
CA ASN A 722 -38.99 15.76 -18.28
C ASN A 722 -38.10 15.83 -19.52
N HIS A 723 -38.62 15.32 -20.63
CA HIS A 723 -38.54 15.94 -21.96
C HIS A 723 -39.47 15.15 -22.89
N PRO A 724 -40.66 15.68 -23.27
CA PRO A 724 -41.43 15.08 -24.35
C PRO A 724 -40.71 15.38 -25.66
N PHE A 725 -40.18 14.35 -26.31
CA PHE A 725 -39.80 14.44 -27.72
C PHE A 725 -41.09 14.42 -28.55
N GLU A 726 -41.55 15.60 -28.98
CA GLU A 726 -42.47 15.72 -30.10
C GLU A 726 -41.74 15.31 -31.39
N MET A 727 -42.15 14.17 -31.97
CA MET A 727 -41.83 13.83 -33.35
C MET A 727 -42.70 14.69 -34.27
N ASN A 728 -42.12 15.77 -34.80
CA ASN A 728 -42.68 16.44 -35.96
C ASN A 728 -42.38 15.61 -37.22
N VAL A 729 -43.41 14.95 -37.72
CA VAL A 729 -43.49 14.40 -39.08
C VAL A 729 -43.71 15.59 -40.02
N ILE A 730 -42.80 15.81 -40.95
CA ILE A 730 -43.03 16.70 -42.10
C ILE A 730 -43.31 15.79 -43.31
N ASN A 731 -44.44 16.06 -43.96
CA ASN A 731 -44.89 15.46 -45.23
C ASN A 731 -43.92 15.69 -46.39
#